data_AF-A0A532UXS1-F1
#
_entry.id   AF-A0A532UXS1-F1
#
_cell.length_a   1.000
_cell.length_b   1.000
_cell.length_c   1.000
_cell.angle_alpha   90.00
_cell.angle_beta   90.00
_cell.angle_gamma   90.00
#
_symmetry.space_group_name_H-M   'P 1'
#
loop_
_entity.id
_entity.type
_entity.pdbx_description
1 polymer ?
#
loop_
_entity_poly.entity_id
_entity_poly.type
_entity_poly.pdbx_seq_one_letter_code
_entity_poly.pdbx_strand_id
1 'polypeptide(L)'
;MNINPLGNSAGNQVLGVMVDGKDLRIAHLGSENGQIIIHSLESYVLPTRLGKIRKSEVTFPAAIEDERGDVLGFDESDQESEGFDDIIEDLDEEGEDVSSSIIHIFDKYPLKQARIAANIPEGQATYYSFDSDFGLNGKKLKSRLQEEIAPLAGGSLETAIVDHFKTDSDNLMVVVSEGNIPIMEEILDVKNFLSSGNPYFCQVNANEISLVNLVRLSIDPADDIITAVIYIGADFSRVILMKGKDPISFIQAIHEGYHSPQVCQTLFSKILLEQEEAGIPEIDKIVLAGEIGMTRAHDFFTKQFPNIDVQPITSGPLDTGMLKNEEIAIFPNFAIPVAMAWEALDRKNPDFIRADLLPPSIVENQRSFKIAWHGLLLLGVIFVCMLFLSYFGITRFKEIQALKSSISTKQSSIESLQQDLLYISQLQSQINQNNSNLSFLDSLVVDANKWSRLFAKLSTDFKNINRIWIERIQSTPEGFTMQGKSLSRDKIPVLAAGFSGVNLRRVSRIISEAGQVEYQFELDANIPIPPEKEIATVSDVSSDRNQDIAGSIKDGLQPSDKTISREKSEKTASVTRSNVNSGKKGEFTPLYKGTTVSSSKSKVADKPKTKLAQRKTTSTAITQLYANGMNLIKNRDIENAAVEFKKLVLKYPTSDEAPSAYYWIGECAFSQKHYEEAIEAFTTSLRYNDNPKRQAGMVMLGMSYLKLGNEEKAQKQFESLLDAFPEGEFTETAQRKLKELTG
;
A
#
# COMPACT_ATOMS: atom_id res chain seq x y z
N MET A 1 14.83 -19.00 -32.17
CA MET A 1 14.81 -17.61 -32.71
C MET A 1 15.27 -16.68 -31.61
N ASN A 2 16.55 -16.34 -31.56
CA ASN A 2 17.10 -15.48 -30.52
C ASN A 2 17.13 -14.04 -31.02
N ILE A 3 16.24 -13.21 -30.46
CA ILE A 3 16.25 -11.77 -30.69
C ILE A 3 17.30 -11.21 -29.74
N ASN A 4 18.47 -10.83 -30.26
CA ASN A 4 19.46 -10.10 -29.50
C ASN A 4 18.86 -8.73 -29.12
N PRO A 5 18.60 -8.42 -27.83
CA PRO A 5 17.91 -7.18 -27.44
C PRO A 5 18.88 -5.98 -27.42
N LEU A 6 20.17 -6.26 -27.38
CA LEU A 6 21.27 -5.32 -27.55
C LEU A 6 21.56 -5.19 -29.05
N GLY A 7 21.56 -3.95 -29.56
CA GLY A 7 21.75 -3.66 -30.99
C GLY A 7 23.14 -4.08 -31.51
N ASN A 8 23.32 -4.03 -32.84
CA ASN A 8 24.48 -4.57 -33.58
C ASN A 8 25.90 -4.11 -33.13
N SER A 9 26.05 -3.19 -32.18
CA SER A 9 27.34 -2.75 -31.62
C SER A 9 27.66 -3.29 -30.22
N ALA A 10 26.73 -3.99 -29.57
CA ALA A 10 26.87 -4.50 -28.19
C ALA A 10 26.89 -6.05 -28.11
N GLY A 11 27.24 -6.71 -29.23
CA GLY A 11 27.37 -8.17 -29.31
C GLY A 11 28.79 -8.70 -29.08
N ASN A 12 29.80 -7.85 -29.17
CA ASN A 12 31.19 -8.26 -29.38
C ASN A 12 32.02 -8.43 -28.10
N GLN A 13 31.48 -8.15 -26.89
CA GLN A 13 32.19 -8.41 -25.64
C GLN A 13 31.40 -9.35 -24.73
N VAL A 14 32.13 -10.24 -24.05
CA VAL A 14 31.59 -11.16 -23.04
C VAL A 14 32.52 -11.20 -21.83
N LEU A 15 31.94 -11.20 -20.63
CA LEU A 15 32.60 -11.58 -19.39
C LEU A 15 32.23 -13.02 -19.07
N GLY A 16 33.21 -13.90 -19.03
CA GLY A 16 33.09 -15.21 -18.39
C GLY A 16 33.36 -15.03 -16.90
N VAL A 17 32.40 -15.41 -16.07
CA VAL A 17 32.44 -15.27 -14.61
C VAL A 17 32.38 -16.66 -14.01
N MET A 18 33.44 -17.03 -13.29
CA MET A 18 33.53 -18.29 -12.56
C MET A 18 33.64 -18.01 -11.06
N VAL A 19 32.89 -18.73 -10.25
CA VAL A 19 33.11 -18.86 -8.81
C VAL A 19 33.60 -20.27 -8.50
N ASP A 20 34.61 -20.35 -7.62
CA ASP A 20 35.25 -21.55 -7.09
C ASP A 20 35.46 -21.30 -5.59
N GLY A 21 34.50 -21.71 -4.75
CA GLY A 21 34.53 -21.45 -3.31
C GLY A 21 34.42 -19.97 -2.93
N LYS A 22 35.52 -19.38 -2.45
CA LYS A 22 35.65 -17.92 -2.21
C LYS A 22 36.25 -17.18 -3.41
N ASP A 23 36.81 -17.87 -4.41
CA ASP A 23 37.53 -17.24 -5.51
C ASP A 23 36.63 -16.95 -6.71
N LEU A 24 36.53 -15.68 -7.07
CA LEU A 24 35.80 -15.15 -8.22
C LEU A 24 36.79 -14.82 -9.34
N ARG A 25 36.80 -15.64 -10.40
CA ARG A 25 37.65 -15.45 -11.58
C ARG A 25 36.84 -14.87 -12.74
N ILE A 26 37.32 -13.79 -13.34
CA ILE A 26 36.67 -13.08 -14.45
C ILE A 26 37.59 -13.04 -15.66
N ALA A 27 37.09 -13.48 -16.81
CA ALA A 27 37.75 -13.35 -18.10
C ALA A 27 36.94 -12.42 -19.02
N HIS A 28 37.52 -11.30 -19.43
CA HIS A 28 36.89 -10.36 -20.37
C HIS A 28 37.42 -10.61 -21.78
N LEU A 29 36.55 -11.10 -22.67
CA LEU A 29 36.88 -11.37 -24.07
C LEU A 29 36.12 -10.43 -25.01
N GLY A 30 36.78 -10.09 -26.12
CA GLY A 30 36.24 -9.31 -27.23
C GLY A 30 36.32 -10.08 -28.55
N SER A 31 35.45 -9.74 -29.49
CA SER A 31 35.56 -10.16 -30.89
C SER A 31 35.83 -8.97 -31.81
N GLU A 32 36.99 -8.98 -32.45
CA GLU A 32 37.44 -7.95 -33.39
C GLU A 32 37.78 -8.61 -34.73
N ASN A 33 37.17 -8.13 -35.82
CA ASN A 33 37.38 -8.61 -37.19
C ASN A 33 37.21 -10.13 -37.41
N GLY A 34 36.52 -10.83 -36.52
CA GLY A 34 36.32 -12.29 -36.58
C GLY A 34 37.37 -13.11 -35.83
N GLN A 35 38.38 -12.47 -35.23
CA GLN A 35 39.24 -13.08 -34.21
C GLN A 35 38.69 -12.76 -32.81
N ILE A 36 39.09 -13.57 -31.84
CA ILE A 36 38.68 -13.43 -30.44
C ILE A 36 39.94 -13.11 -29.62
N ILE A 37 39.85 -12.02 -28.87
CA ILE A 37 40.95 -11.39 -28.14
C ILE A 37 40.58 -11.39 -26.66
N ILE A 38 41.54 -11.77 -25.81
CA ILE A 38 41.39 -11.63 -24.35
C ILE A 38 41.81 -10.20 -23.96
N HIS A 39 40.90 -9.44 -23.35
CA HIS A 39 41.16 -8.07 -22.88
C HIS A 39 41.74 -8.05 -21.46
N SER A 40 41.22 -8.87 -20.54
CA SER A 40 41.77 -9.05 -19.20
C SER A 40 41.39 -10.39 -18.57
N LEU A 41 42.24 -10.85 -17.65
CA LEU A 41 42.02 -11.99 -16.75
C LEU A 41 42.25 -11.48 -15.32
N GLU A 42 41.23 -11.54 -14.46
CA GLU A 42 41.31 -11.01 -13.09
C GLU A 42 40.74 -12.02 -12.09
N SER A 43 41.44 -12.23 -10.97
CA SER A 43 40.99 -13.06 -9.84
C SER A 43 40.74 -12.19 -8.62
N TYR A 44 39.66 -12.49 -7.89
CA TYR A 44 39.19 -11.77 -6.72
C TYR A 44 38.79 -12.74 -5.61
N VAL A 45 39.26 -12.54 -4.38
CA VAL A 45 38.81 -13.32 -3.22
C VAL A 45 37.60 -12.63 -2.59
N LEU A 46 36.49 -13.34 -2.46
CA LEU A 46 35.27 -12.89 -1.79
C LEU A 46 35.38 -13.09 -0.26
N PRO A 47 34.74 -12.23 0.56
CA PRO A 47 34.85 -12.34 2.02
C PRO A 47 34.20 -13.63 2.54
N THR A 48 33.03 -14.00 2.02
CA THR A 48 32.30 -15.23 2.39
C THR A 48 31.98 -16.08 1.15
N ARG A 49 31.76 -17.39 1.37
CA ARG A 49 31.33 -18.31 0.29
C ARG A 49 29.91 -17.96 -0.16
N LEU A 50 29.73 -17.89 -1.47
CA LEU A 50 28.42 -17.68 -2.10
C LEU A 50 27.52 -18.91 -1.88
N GLY A 51 26.22 -18.70 -1.64
CA GLY A 51 25.25 -19.79 -1.48
C GLY A 51 25.07 -20.37 -0.07
N LYS A 52 25.79 -19.89 0.97
CA LYS A 52 25.37 -20.14 2.36
C LYS A 52 24.02 -19.45 2.58
N ILE A 53 23.00 -20.22 3.00
CA ILE A 53 21.64 -19.72 3.27
C ILE A 53 21.73 -18.53 4.24
N ARG A 54 21.22 -17.36 3.83
CA ARG A 54 21.18 -16.20 4.71
C ARG A 54 20.31 -16.55 5.92
N LYS A 55 20.78 -16.25 7.14
CA LYS A 55 20.08 -16.56 8.42
C LYS A 55 18.64 -16.00 8.50
N SER A 56 18.27 -15.10 7.59
CA SER A 56 16.93 -14.55 7.36
C SER A 56 15.92 -15.53 6.73
N GLU A 57 16.37 -16.56 6.00
CA GLU A 57 15.47 -17.48 5.28
C GLU A 57 15.16 -18.77 6.05
N VAL A 58 15.99 -19.13 7.04
CA VAL A 58 15.69 -20.25 7.96
C VAL A 58 14.66 -19.82 9.00
N THR A 59 13.41 -19.66 8.56
CA THR A 59 12.27 -19.68 9.47
C THR A 59 12.08 -21.12 9.93
N PHE A 60 12.76 -21.51 11.02
CA PHE A 60 12.42 -22.73 11.73
C PHE A 60 10.91 -22.69 12.07
N PRO A 61 10.10 -23.67 11.63
CA PRO A 61 8.80 -23.86 12.22
C PRO A 61 9.02 -24.08 13.71
N ALA A 62 8.39 -23.28 14.57
CA ALA A 62 8.46 -23.48 16.00
C ALA A 62 7.81 -24.85 16.30
N ALA A 63 8.66 -25.87 16.46
CA ALA A 63 8.22 -27.21 16.79
C ALA A 63 7.55 -27.16 18.17
N ILE A 64 6.38 -27.78 18.24
CA ILE A 64 5.54 -27.79 19.42
C ILE A 64 6.21 -28.69 20.47
N GLU A 65 6.88 -28.09 21.46
CA GLU A 65 7.14 -28.74 22.73
C GLU A 65 5.84 -28.81 23.53
N ASP A 66 5.01 -29.83 23.26
CA ASP A 66 3.94 -30.25 24.17
C ASP A 66 4.01 -31.77 24.39
N GLU A 67 4.23 -32.11 25.66
CA GLU A 67 4.01 -33.36 26.38
C GLU A 67 3.45 -34.58 25.58
N ARG A 68 4.28 -35.64 25.48
CA ARG A 68 3.84 -37.04 25.65
C ARG A 68 5.00 -37.92 26.09
N GLY A 69 4.76 -38.71 27.12
CA GLY A 69 5.80 -39.43 27.86
C GLY A 69 6.16 -40.81 27.32
N ASP A 70 7.09 -41.44 28.03
CA ASP A 70 7.59 -42.81 27.90
C ASP A 70 6.57 -43.82 27.34
N VAL A 71 6.89 -44.47 26.22
CA VAL A 71 7.15 -45.93 26.15
C VAL A 71 7.94 -46.23 24.88
N LEU A 72 9.12 -46.85 25.01
CA LEU A 72 9.72 -47.94 24.20
C LEU A 72 11.24 -47.78 24.14
N GLY A 73 11.97 -48.65 24.84
CA GLY A 73 13.42 -48.69 24.78
C GLY A 73 13.93 -49.53 23.60
N PHE A 74 14.94 -49.00 22.93
CA PHE A 74 15.90 -49.76 22.12
C PHE A 74 17.30 -49.22 22.44
N ASP A 75 18.29 -50.11 22.47
CA ASP A 75 19.69 -49.74 22.76
C ASP A 75 20.24 -48.82 21.66
N GLU A 76 20.75 -47.65 22.04
CA GLU A 76 21.68 -46.89 21.20
C GLU A 76 23.11 -47.23 21.63
N SER A 77 23.81 -47.92 20.73
CA SER A 77 25.27 -48.01 20.74
C SER A 77 25.85 -46.70 20.20
N ASP A 78 26.87 -46.17 20.86
CA ASP A 78 27.59 -44.96 20.44
C ASP A 78 28.02 -45.07 18.95
N GLN A 79 27.43 -44.23 18.10
CA GLN A 79 27.98 -43.86 16.80
C GLN A 79 28.22 -42.36 16.81
N GLU A 80 29.50 -41.98 16.66
CA GLU A 80 29.96 -40.60 16.66
C GLU A 80 29.33 -39.85 15.47
N SER A 81 28.50 -38.84 15.76
CA SER A 81 27.93 -37.96 14.74
C SER A 81 28.94 -36.87 14.34
N GLU A 82 30.06 -37.27 13.74
CA GLU A 82 31.00 -36.37 13.06
C GLU A 82 30.28 -35.74 11.84
N GLY A 83 29.65 -34.58 12.05
CA GLY A 83 28.95 -33.85 10.98
C GLY A 83 28.03 -32.70 11.41
N PHE A 84 27.77 -32.51 12.71
CA PHE A 84 26.92 -31.39 13.19
C PHE A 84 27.66 -30.26 13.92
N ASP A 85 28.84 -30.50 14.49
CA ASP A 85 29.62 -29.44 15.16
C ASP A 85 30.32 -28.48 14.19
N ASP A 86 30.77 -28.95 13.01
CA ASP A 86 31.36 -28.12 11.94
C ASP A 86 30.42 -27.03 11.40
N ILE A 87 29.10 -27.15 11.65
CA ILE A 87 28.10 -26.15 11.24
C ILE A 87 28.11 -24.93 12.20
N ILE A 88 28.68 -25.06 13.40
CA ILE A 88 28.55 -24.08 14.49
C ILE A 88 29.80 -23.18 14.62
N GLU A 89 31.01 -23.66 14.32
CA GLU A 89 32.25 -22.85 14.46
C GLU A 89 32.36 -21.69 13.44
N ASP A 90 31.65 -21.75 12.31
CA ASP A 90 31.87 -20.88 11.14
C ASP A 90 30.96 -19.62 11.11
N LEU A 91 30.50 -19.17 12.29
CA LEU A 91 29.48 -18.11 12.45
C LEU A 91 30.00 -16.75 12.97
N ASP A 92 31.29 -16.66 13.32
CA ASP A 92 31.88 -15.55 14.08
C ASP A 92 32.86 -14.64 13.28
N GLU A 93 32.88 -14.70 11.95
CA GLU A 93 33.56 -13.65 11.15
C GLU A 93 32.65 -12.42 10.99
N GLU A 94 33.17 -11.23 11.31
CA GLU A 94 32.56 -9.92 11.02
C GLU A 94 32.49 -9.68 9.50
N GLY A 95 31.55 -10.35 8.84
CA GLY A 95 31.50 -10.45 7.38
C GLY A 95 31.32 -9.11 6.67
N GLU A 96 32.32 -8.72 5.89
CA GLU A 96 32.16 -7.68 4.86
C GLU A 96 31.06 -8.12 3.88
N ASP A 97 30.16 -7.19 3.54
CA ASP A 97 29.02 -7.47 2.66
C ASP A 97 29.49 -7.83 1.24
N VAL A 98 29.28 -9.08 0.83
CA VAL A 98 29.59 -9.62 -0.50
C VAL A 98 29.01 -8.74 -1.62
N SER A 99 27.81 -8.19 -1.40
CA SER A 99 27.14 -7.28 -2.32
C SER A 99 28.03 -6.07 -2.67
N SER A 100 28.75 -5.53 -1.68
CA SER A 100 29.62 -4.37 -1.85
C SER A 100 30.87 -4.69 -2.68
N SER A 101 31.44 -5.88 -2.50
CA SER A 101 32.55 -6.40 -3.32
C SER A 101 32.11 -6.64 -4.77
N ILE A 102 30.93 -7.24 -4.98
CA ILE A 102 30.35 -7.43 -6.32
C ILE A 102 30.12 -6.09 -7.02
N ILE A 103 29.57 -5.07 -6.35
CA ILE A 103 29.47 -3.71 -6.93
C ILE A 103 30.85 -3.21 -7.38
N HIS A 104 31.86 -3.28 -6.49
CA HIS A 104 33.18 -2.73 -6.78
C HIS A 104 33.89 -3.44 -7.95
N ILE A 105 33.67 -4.75 -8.11
CA ILE A 105 34.25 -5.55 -9.19
C ILE A 105 33.51 -5.25 -10.51
N PHE A 106 32.19 -5.33 -10.54
CA PHE A 106 31.39 -5.17 -11.76
C PHE A 106 31.23 -3.71 -12.25
N ASP A 107 31.47 -2.69 -11.42
CA ASP A 107 31.54 -1.28 -11.86
C ASP A 107 32.80 -0.97 -12.70
N LYS A 108 33.84 -1.83 -12.67
CA LYS A 108 35.04 -1.68 -13.52
C LYS A 108 34.76 -1.99 -14.99
N TYR A 109 33.75 -2.80 -15.28
CA TYR A 109 33.49 -3.36 -16.60
C TYR A 109 32.31 -2.68 -17.33
N PRO A 110 32.33 -2.55 -18.66
CA PRO A 110 31.29 -1.85 -19.42
C PRO A 110 30.04 -2.71 -19.66
N LEU A 111 29.26 -3.01 -18.61
CA LEU A 111 28.08 -3.90 -18.67
C LEU A 111 26.99 -3.52 -19.70
N LYS A 112 26.91 -2.26 -20.14
CA LYS A 112 26.01 -1.85 -21.25
C LYS A 112 26.38 -2.44 -22.62
N GLN A 113 27.62 -2.88 -22.80
CA GLN A 113 28.16 -3.37 -24.07
C GLN A 113 28.65 -4.81 -24.00
N ALA A 114 28.84 -5.34 -22.80
CA ALA A 114 29.34 -6.68 -22.55
C ALA A 114 28.24 -7.58 -21.95
N ARG A 115 28.21 -8.83 -22.39
CA ARG A 115 27.27 -9.86 -21.92
C ARG A 115 27.96 -10.71 -20.85
N ILE A 116 27.22 -11.28 -19.90
CA ILE A 116 27.76 -12.15 -18.86
C ILE A 116 27.48 -13.61 -19.23
N ALA A 117 28.48 -14.48 -19.13
CA ALA A 117 28.35 -15.92 -19.06
C ALA A 117 28.82 -16.38 -17.68
N ALA A 118 28.02 -17.15 -16.95
CA ALA A 118 28.33 -17.56 -15.57
C ALA A 118 28.38 -19.09 -15.45
N ASN A 119 29.18 -19.60 -14.51
CA ASN A 119 29.22 -21.02 -14.21
C ASN A 119 28.07 -21.45 -13.28
N ILE A 120 27.79 -22.75 -13.31
CA ILE A 120 27.05 -23.45 -12.25
C ILE A 120 28.06 -23.84 -11.16
N PRO A 121 27.73 -23.67 -9.86
CA PRO A 121 28.50 -24.20 -8.74
C PRO A 121 28.73 -25.72 -8.80
N GLU A 122 29.68 -26.20 -8.01
CA GLU A 122 30.11 -27.58 -8.10
C GLU A 122 29.16 -28.55 -7.41
N GLY A 123 29.10 -29.79 -7.91
CA GLY A 123 28.17 -30.81 -7.43
C GLY A 123 26.71 -30.61 -7.86
N GLN A 124 26.32 -29.42 -8.37
CA GLN A 124 24.95 -29.13 -8.82
C GLN A 124 24.62 -29.64 -10.23
N ALA A 125 25.63 -30.05 -11.02
CA ALA A 125 25.47 -30.53 -12.39
C ALA A 125 25.67 -32.05 -12.51
N THR A 126 24.59 -32.75 -12.88
CA THR A 126 24.55 -34.21 -13.08
C THR A 126 24.36 -34.55 -14.56
N TYR A 127 25.05 -35.59 -15.02
CA TYR A 127 25.11 -36.00 -16.43
C TYR A 127 24.49 -37.38 -16.62
N TYR A 128 23.66 -37.53 -17.66
CA TYR A 128 23.03 -38.78 -18.05
C TYR A 128 23.23 -39.03 -19.55
N SER A 129 23.66 -40.23 -19.93
CA SER A 129 23.84 -40.65 -21.33
C SER A 129 22.68 -41.53 -21.80
N PHE A 130 22.28 -41.36 -23.07
CA PHE A 130 21.22 -42.14 -23.71
C PHE A 130 21.62 -42.52 -25.15
N ASP A 131 21.40 -43.79 -25.50
CA ASP A 131 21.76 -44.36 -26.82
C ASP A 131 20.81 -43.97 -27.97
N SER A 132 19.80 -43.12 -27.74
CA SER A 132 18.86 -42.71 -28.78
C SER A 132 18.16 -41.36 -28.53
N ASP A 133 17.91 -40.61 -29.61
CA ASP A 133 17.14 -39.34 -29.59
C ASP A 133 15.65 -39.46 -29.27
N PHE A 134 15.13 -40.68 -29.08
CA PHE A 134 13.69 -40.98 -29.02
C PHE A 134 12.87 -40.50 -30.24
N GLY A 135 13.52 -40.03 -31.32
CA GLY A 135 12.87 -39.45 -32.51
C GLY A 135 12.17 -38.11 -32.29
N LEU A 136 12.48 -37.39 -31.20
CA LEU A 136 11.77 -36.17 -30.77
C LEU A 136 12.65 -34.93 -30.90
N ASN A 137 12.04 -33.78 -31.21
CA ASN A 137 12.76 -32.51 -31.39
C ASN A 137 12.33 -31.43 -30.38
N GLY A 138 13.32 -30.69 -29.88
CA GLY A 138 13.14 -29.46 -29.09
C GLY A 138 12.36 -29.68 -27.79
N LYS A 139 11.28 -28.91 -27.57
CA LYS A 139 10.49 -28.96 -26.32
C LYS A 139 9.94 -30.36 -26.00
N LYS A 140 9.57 -31.15 -27.01
CA LYS A 140 9.04 -32.51 -26.79
C LYS A 140 10.12 -33.47 -26.28
N LEU A 141 11.36 -33.31 -26.76
CA LEU A 141 12.49 -34.08 -26.26
C LEU A 141 12.80 -33.69 -24.81
N LYS A 142 12.90 -32.38 -24.50
CA LYS A 142 13.14 -31.91 -23.12
C LYS A 142 12.12 -32.46 -22.11
N SER A 143 10.81 -32.40 -22.42
CA SER A 143 9.79 -32.96 -21.52
C SER A 143 9.90 -34.48 -21.36
N ARG A 144 10.21 -35.21 -22.44
CA ARG A 144 10.41 -36.67 -22.39
C ARG A 144 11.64 -37.06 -21.57
N LEU A 145 12.71 -36.30 -21.66
CA LEU A 145 13.93 -36.49 -20.86
C LEU A 145 13.68 -36.18 -19.37
N GLN A 146 12.90 -35.14 -19.06
CA GLN A 146 12.49 -34.85 -17.68
C GLN A 146 11.67 -36.00 -17.06
N GLU A 147 10.79 -36.65 -17.84
CA GLU A 147 10.04 -37.83 -17.40
C GLU A 147 10.93 -39.06 -17.14
N GLU A 148 11.95 -39.30 -17.97
CA GLU A 148 12.89 -40.43 -17.80
C GLU A 148 13.91 -40.20 -16.67
N ILE A 149 14.32 -38.94 -16.43
CA ILE A 149 15.34 -38.63 -15.41
C ILE A 149 14.72 -38.45 -14.02
N ALA A 150 13.45 -38.05 -13.89
CA ALA A 150 12.78 -37.95 -12.58
C ALA A 150 12.94 -39.20 -11.66
N PRO A 151 12.76 -40.46 -12.14
CA PRO A 151 13.03 -41.64 -11.31
C PRO A 151 14.52 -41.90 -11.04
N LEU A 152 15.43 -41.40 -11.88
CA LEU A 152 16.89 -41.56 -11.73
C LEU A 152 17.51 -40.50 -10.79
N ALA A 153 16.90 -39.31 -10.71
CA ALA A 153 17.28 -38.22 -9.81
C ALA A 153 16.62 -38.33 -8.41
N GLY A 154 15.75 -39.35 -8.19
CA GLY A 154 15.17 -39.63 -6.89
C GLY A 154 14.04 -38.69 -6.43
N GLY A 155 13.48 -37.84 -7.31
CA GLY A 155 12.50 -36.83 -6.89
C GLY A 155 11.84 -36.02 -8.00
N SER A 156 11.13 -34.96 -7.59
CA SER A 156 10.43 -34.04 -8.51
C SER A 156 11.38 -32.98 -9.04
N LEU A 157 11.68 -33.03 -10.34
CA LEU A 157 12.53 -32.07 -11.08
C LEU A 157 11.83 -30.70 -11.32
N GLU A 158 11.03 -30.22 -10.37
CA GLU A 158 10.21 -29.00 -10.52
C GLU A 158 11.02 -27.71 -10.66
N THR A 159 12.17 -27.63 -9.99
CA THR A 159 13.12 -26.49 -10.06
C THR A 159 14.33 -26.77 -10.95
N ALA A 160 14.52 -28.01 -11.39
CA ALA A 160 15.72 -28.43 -12.10
C ALA A 160 15.74 -27.97 -13.57
N ILE A 161 16.89 -27.46 -14.01
CA ILE A 161 17.09 -26.99 -15.39
C ILE A 161 17.73 -28.11 -16.19
N VAL A 162 17.04 -28.54 -17.26
CA VAL A 162 17.49 -29.65 -18.11
C VAL A 162 17.82 -29.14 -19.51
N ASP A 163 19.04 -29.42 -19.97
CA ASP A 163 19.43 -29.27 -21.37
C ASP A 163 20.13 -30.52 -21.91
N HIS A 164 20.22 -30.64 -23.22
CA HIS A 164 20.79 -31.80 -23.89
C HIS A 164 21.69 -31.38 -25.03
N PHE A 165 22.75 -32.16 -25.26
CA PHE A 165 23.62 -32.03 -26.41
C PHE A 165 23.83 -33.38 -27.07
N LYS A 166 24.15 -33.34 -28.35
CA LYS A 166 24.64 -34.51 -29.09
C LYS A 166 26.15 -34.52 -29.07
N THR A 167 26.70 -35.70 -28.83
CA THR A 167 28.10 -36.06 -28.98
C THR A 167 28.37 -36.35 -30.48
N ASP A 168 29.62 -36.26 -30.97
CA ASP A 168 29.90 -36.46 -32.43
C ASP A 168 29.61 -37.90 -32.88
N SER A 169 29.68 -38.85 -31.94
CA SER A 169 29.21 -40.24 -32.05
C SER A 169 27.68 -40.45 -32.08
N ASP A 170 26.87 -39.37 -32.15
CA ASP A 170 25.39 -39.35 -32.17
C ASP A 170 24.71 -39.85 -30.88
N ASN A 171 25.48 -40.05 -29.80
CA ASN A 171 24.94 -40.29 -28.46
C ASN A 171 24.31 -39.02 -27.88
N LEU A 172 23.20 -39.16 -27.14
CA LEU A 172 22.50 -38.05 -26.51
C LEU A 172 22.95 -37.92 -25.04
N MET A 173 23.58 -36.80 -24.72
CA MET A 173 23.98 -36.45 -23.36
C MET A 173 23.01 -35.40 -22.79
N VAL A 174 22.58 -35.60 -21.55
CA VAL A 174 21.65 -34.72 -20.85
C VAL A 174 22.29 -34.20 -19.59
N VAL A 175 22.16 -32.90 -19.37
CA VAL A 175 22.72 -32.17 -18.24
C VAL A 175 21.56 -31.65 -17.42
N VAL A 176 21.55 -32.02 -16.14
CA VAL A 176 20.57 -31.56 -15.17
C VAL A 176 21.29 -30.70 -14.14
N SER A 177 20.82 -29.47 -13.98
CA SER A 177 21.26 -28.56 -12.92
C SER A 177 20.18 -28.46 -11.86
N GLU A 178 20.53 -28.74 -10.61
CA GLU A 178 19.64 -28.61 -9.45
C GLU A 178 20.09 -27.48 -8.52
N GLY A 179 19.13 -26.69 -8.03
CA GLY A 179 19.38 -25.55 -7.14
C GLY A 179 19.54 -24.21 -7.86
N ASN A 180 19.81 -23.17 -7.07
CA ASN A 180 19.99 -21.80 -7.55
C ASN A 180 21.47 -21.54 -7.89
N ILE A 181 21.71 -20.57 -8.77
CA ILE A 181 23.05 -20.16 -9.22
C ILE A 181 23.45 -18.90 -8.43
N PRO A 182 24.23 -18.99 -7.33
CA PRO A 182 24.33 -17.92 -6.34
C PRO A 182 24.96 -16.64 -6.88
N ILE A 183 25.97 -16.76 -7.75
CA ILE A 183 26.60 -15.62 -8.41
C ILE A 183 25.62 -14.85 -9.31
N MET A 184 24.64 -15.53 -9.90
CA MET A 184 23.61 -14.88 -10.71
C MET A 184 22.63 -14.11 -9.82
N GLU A 185 22.18 -14.71 -8.72
CA GLU A 185 21.25 -14.09 -7.77
C GLU A 185 21.85 -12.83 -7.16
N GLU A 186 23.08 -12.88 -6.64
CA GLU A 186 23.75 -11.71 -6.07
C GLU A 186 23.93 -10.57 -7.09
N ILE A 187 24.32 -10.87 -8.34
CA ILE A 187 24.40 -9.85 -9.41
C ILE A 187 23.01 -9.29 -9.76
N LEU A 188 21.94 -10.08 -9.66
CA LEU A 188 20.56 -9.64 -9.95
C LEU A 188 19.92 -8.83 -8.81
N ASP A 189 20.31 -9.09 -7.56
CA ASP A 189 19.97 -8.28 -6.38
C ASP A 189 20.67 -6.92 -6.46
N VAL A 190 21.96 -6.95 -6.79
CA VAL A 190 22.84 -5.79 -6.88
C VAL A 190 22.57 -4.93 -8.14
N LYS A 191 21.84 -5.43 -9.14
CA LYS A 191 21.64 -4.79 -10.47
C LYS A 191 21.27 -3.30 -10.45
N ASN A 192 20.49 -2.86 -9.44
CA ASN A 192 20.02 -1.48 -9.32
C ASN A 192 21.08 -0.51 -8.77
N PHE A 193 22.19 -1.04 -8.25
CA PHE A 193 23.29 -0.29 -7.65
C PHE A 193 24.52 -0.20 -8.58
N LEU A 194 24.55 -0.98 -9.68
CA LEU A 194 25.61 -0.97 -10.67
C LEU A 194 25.56 0.31 -11.54
N SER A 195 26.64 1.09 -11.50
CA SER A 195 26.85 2.30 -12.29
C SER A 195 27.12 1.96 -13.77
N SER A 196 27.73 0.80 -14.02
CA SER A 196 28.09 0.30 -15.36
C SER A 196 26.87 -0.05 -16.23
N GLY A 197 25.73 -0.37 -15.61
CA GLY A 197 24.43 -0.61 -16.26
C GLY A 197 23.81 -1.96 -15.89
N ASN A 198 22.63 -2.24 -16.44
CA ASN A 198 21.92 -3.49 -16.15
C ASN A 198 22.71 -4.70 -16.71
N PRO A 199 23.06 -5.71 -15.89
CA PRO A 199 23.72 -6.92 -16.35
C PRO A 199 22.81 -7.73 -17.29
N TYR A 200 23.39 -8.33 -18.32
CA TYR A 200 22.70 -9.18 -19.29
C TYR A 200 23.38 -10.55 -19.35
N PHE A 201 22.76 -11.57 -18.74
CA PHE A 201 23.26 -12.95 -18.81
C PHE A 201 22.87 -13.57 -20.15
N CYS A 202 23.86 -13.99 -20.92
CA CYS A 202 23.64 -14.57 -22.25
C CYS A 202 23.70 -16.10 -22.29
N GLN A 203 24.31 -16.72 -21.28
CA GLN A 203 24.47 -18.16 -21.11
C GLN A 203 24.77 -18.49 -19.64
N VAL A 204 24.37 -19.69 -19.20
CA VAL A 204 25.00 -20.38 -18.07
C VAL A 204 25.40 -21.77 -18.52
N ASN A 205 26.58 -22.22 -18.11
CA ASN A 205 27.09 -23.54 -18.45
C ASN A 205 27.77 -24.22 -17.24
N ALA A 206 27.90 -25.54 -17.29
CA ALA A 206 28.64 -26.29 -16.29
C ALA A 206 30.16 -26.17 -16.53
N ASN A 207 30.94 -26.32 -15.46
CA ASN A 207 32.40 -26.24 -15.50
C ASN A 207 32.99 -27.28 -16.47
N GLU A 208 32.45 -28.50 -16.50
CA GLU A 208 32.96 -29.60 -17.31
C GLU A 208 32.77 -29.37 -18.81
N ILE A 209 31.59 -28.90 -19.20
CA ILE A 209 31.25 -28.63 -20.61
C ILE A 209 32.15 -27.51 -21.15
N SER A 210 32.42 -26.51 -20.31
CA SER A 210 33.33 -25.41 -20.63
C SER A 210 34.77 -25.92 -20.84
N LEU A 211 35.28 -26.80 -19.97
CA LEU A 211 36.59 -27.43 -20.13
C LEU A 211 36.68 -28.30 -21.38
N VAL A 212 35.68 -29.16 -21.61
CA VAL A 212 35.58 -30.02 -22.81
C VAL A 212 35.57 -29.15 -24.06
N ASN A 213 34.80 -28.06 -24.10
CA ASN A 213 34.76 -27.13 -25.21
C ASN A 213 36.14 -26.51 -25.54
N LEU A 214 36.94 -26.17 -24.53
CA LEU A 214 38.30 -25.68 -24.75
C LEU A 214 39.21 -26.80 -25.28
N VAL A 215 39.15 -28.00 -24.70
CA VAL A 215 39.98 -29.13 -25.12
C VAL A 215 39.64 -29.61 -26.54
N ARG A 216 38.36 -29.64 -26.94
CA ARG A 216 37.91 -29.99 -28.31
C ARG A 216 38.49 -29.08 -29.40
N LEU A 217 38.83 -27.83 -29.07
CA LEU A 217 39.49 -26.89 -29.99
C LEU A 217 41.00 -27.13 -30.14
N SER A 218 41.61 -27.90 -29.22
CA SER A 218 43.03 -28.25 -29.22
C SER A 218 43.32 -29.66 -29.76
N ILE A 219 42.29 -30.49 -29.95
CA ILE A 219 42.38 -31.86 -30.45
C ILE A 219 41.99 -31.89 -31.94
N ASP A 220 42.87 -32.43 -32.78
CA ASP A 220 42.58 -32.65 -34.19
C ASP A 220 41.53 -33.77 -34.37
N PRO A 221 40.54 -33.62 -35.27
CA PRO A 221 39.42 -34.56 -35.42
C PRO A 221 39.80 -35.93 -36.02
N ALA A 222 41.09 -36.17 -36.30
CA ALA A 222 41.60 -37.43 -36.83
C ALA A 222 42.17 -38.37 -35.74
N ASP A 223 42.34 -37.86 -34.51
CA ASP A 223 43.05 -38.55 -33.44
C ASP A 223 42.08 -39.28 -32.50
N ASP A 224 42.06 -40.62 -32.55
CA ASP A 224 41.26 -41.48 -31.65
C ASP A 224 41.92 -41.67 -30.27
N ILE A 225 42.45 -40.58 -29.72
CA ILE A 225 43.30 -40.52 -28.53
C ILE A 225 42.44 -40.39 -27.26
N ILE A 226 42.74 -41.18 -26.22
CA ILE A 226 42.08 -41.08 -24.92
C ILE A 226 42.75 -39.99 -24.10
N THR A 227 42.01 -38.92 -23.82
CA THR A 227 42.48 -37.75 -23.08
C THR A 227 41.77 -37.63 -21.74
N ALA A 228 42.53 -37.59 -20.64
CA ALA A 228 42.01 -37.26 -19.32
C ALA A 228 42.23 -35.77 -19.01
N VAL A 229 41.14 -35.02 -18.87
CA VAL A 229 41.17 -33.60 -18.49
C VAL A 229 40.98 -33.51 -16.98
N ILE A 230 41.93 -32.90 -16.28
CA ILE A 230 41.95 -32.78 -14.82
C ILE A 230 41.93 -31.30 -14.46
N TYR A 231 40.91 -30.86 -13.74
CA TYR A 231 40.81 -29.53 -13.16
C TYR A 231 40.97 -29.58 -11.64
N ILE A 232 41.82 -28.70 -11.10
CA ILE A 232 42.08 -28.57 -9.65
C ILE A 232 41.79 -27.13 -9.22
N GLY A 233 40.64 -26.93 -8.58
CA GLY A 233 40.13 -25.66 -8.06
C GLY A 233 40.54 -25.37 -6.62
N ALA A 234 39.91 -24.37 -6.02
CA ALA A 234 40.13 -23.95 -4.64
C ALA A 234 39.38 -24.86 -3.65
N ASP A 235 38.09 -25.11 -3.91
CA ASP A 235 37.24 -25.96 -3.06
C ASP A 235 36.91 -27.33 -3.70
N PHE A 236 37.20 -27.53 -4.99
CA PHE A 236 36.90 -28.77 -5.70
C PHE A 236 37.97 -29.21 -6.70
N SER A 237 37.90 -30.48 -7.12
CA SER A 237 38.60 -31.00 -8.28
C SER A 237 37.67 -31.87 -9.14
N ARG A 238 37.91 -31.90 -10.45
CA ARG A 238 37.09 -32.63 -11.43
C ARG A 238 37.97 -33.34 -12.44
N VAL A 239 37.52 -34.52 -12.88
CA VAL A 239 38.15 -35.28 -13.95
C VAL A 239 37.12 -35.60 -15.02
N ILE A 240 37.53 -35.52 -16.28
CA ILE A 240 36.72 -35.80 -17.45
C ILE A 240 37.53 -36.72 -18.36
N LEU A 241 36.96 -37.87 -18.73
CA LEU A 241 37.57 -38.78 -19.69
C LEU A 241 36.96 -38.53 -21.07
N MET A 242 37.81 -38.28 -22.07
CA MET A 242 37.42 -38.01 -23.45
C MET A 242 38.09 -39.01 -24.40
N LYS A 243 37.42 -39.32 -25.51
CA LYS A 243 37.96 -40.08 -26.63
C LYS A 243 37.85 -39.23 -27.90
N GLY A 244 38.99 -38.80 -28.43
CA GLY A 244 39.03 -37.78 -29.48
C GLY A 244 38.30 -36.51 -29.04
N LYS A 245 37.24 -36.12 -29.75
CA LYS A 245 36.40 -34.96 -29.42
C LYS A 245 35.23 -35.26 -28.48
N ASP A 246 34.97 -36.52 -28.14
CA ASP A 246 33.77 -36.93 -27.44
C ASP A 246 34.02 -37.21 -25.94
N PRO A 247 33.24 -36.61 -25.01
CA PRO A 247 33.31 -36.97 -23.60
C PRO A 247 32.70 -38.36 -23.34
N ILE A 248 33.43 -39.21 -22.63
CA ILE A 248 33.03 -40.57 -22.23
C ILE A 248 32.39 -40.54 -20.82
N SER A 249 33.11 -39.99 -19.85
CA SER A 249 32.72 -39.96 -18.43
C SER A 249 33.01 -38.59 -17.81
N PHE A 250 32.08 -38.15 -16.96
CA PHE A 250 32.19 -36.97 -16.10
C PHE A 250 32.26 -37.41 -14.63
N ILE A 251 33.38 -37.99 -14.21
CA ILE A 251 33.66 -38.47 -12.84
C ILE A 251 33.11 -37.48 -11.80
N GLN A 252 32.38 -37.97 -10.79
CA GLN A 252 31.77 -37.10 -9.76
C GLN A 252 32.79 -36.16 -9.10
N ALA A 253 32.39 -34.89 -8.91
CA ALA A 253 33.21 -33.85 -8.31
C ALA A 253 33.82 -34.31 -6.97
N ILE A 254 35.08 -33.97 -6.76
CA ILE A 254 35.78 -34.18 -5.50
C ILE A 254 35.72 -32.86 -4.75
N HIS A 255 35.16 -32.83 -3.53
CA HIS A 255 35.19 -31.67 -2.65
C HIS A 255 36.58 -31.51 -1.97
N GLU A 256 37.64 -31.68 -2.76
CA GLU A 256 39.03 -31.41 -2.42
C GLU A 256 39.60 -30.50 -3.51
N GLY A 257 39.92 -29.26 -3.17
CA GLY A 257 40.72 -28.38 -4.03
C GLY A 257 42.21 -28.42 -3.70
N TYR A 258 42.96 -27.46 -4.23
CA TYR A 258 44.42 -27.39 -4.13
C TYR A 258 44.96 -27.26 -2.70
N HIS A 259 44.11 -26.87 -1.74
CA HIS A 259 44.46 -26.80 -0.32
C HIS A 259 44.70 -28.20 0.27
N SER A 260 44.06 -29.25 -0.25
CA SER A 260 44.33 -30.63 0.18
C SER A 260 45.68 -31.11 -0.35
N PRO A 261 46.61 -31.58 0.51
CA PRO A 261 47.87 -32.16 0.05
C PRO A 261 47.70 -33.54 -0.61
N GLN A 262 46.53 -34.18 -0.45
CA GLN A 262 46.24 -35.54 -0.93
C GLN A 262 45.50 -35.56 -2.27
N VAL A 263 44.94 -34.43 -2.72
CA VAL A 263 44.07 -34.32 -3.91
C VAL A 263 44.62 -35.02 -5.17
N CYS A 264 45.92 -34.95 -5.44
CA CYS A 264 46.53 -35.62 -6.59
C CYS A 264 46.46 -37.16 -6.50
N GLN A 265 46.54 -37.72 -5.30
CA GLN A 265 46.39 -39.16 -5.04
C GLN A 265 44.93 -39.60 -5.10
N THR A 266 43.99 -38.78 -4.60
CA THR A 266 42.54 -39.03 -4.75
C THR A 266 42.16 -39.03 -6.22
N LEU A 267 42.60 -38.03 -6.99
CA LEU A 267 42.39 -37.91 -8.44
C LEU A 267 42.94 -39.11 -9.20
N PHE A 268 44.19 -39.50 -8.94
CA PHE A 268 44.81 -40.69 -9.55
C PHE A 268 44.02 -41.98 -9.25
N SER A 269 43.57 -42.17 -8.00
CA SER A 269 42.79 -43.33 -7.61
C SER A 269 41.43 -43.38 -8.31
N LYS A 270 40.74 -42.23 -8.45
CA LYS A 270 39.48 -42.14 -9.21
C LYS A 270 39.68 -42.41 -10.71
N ILE A 271 40.78 -41.92 -11.29
CA ILE A 271 41.11 -42.16 -12.71
C ILE A 271 41.26 -43.67 -12.97
N LEU A 272 42.04 -44.39 -12.15
CA LEU A 272 42.23 -45.83 -12.31
C LEU A 272 40.91 -46.61 -12.15
N LEU A 273 40.08 -46.24 -11.18
CA LEU A 273 38.78 -46.87 -10.96
C LEU A 273 37.86 -46.72 -12.18
N GLU A 274 37.78 -45.53 -12.76
CA GLU A 274 36.93 -45.29 -13.93
C GLU A 274 37.51 -45.83 -15.24
N GLN A 275 38.83 -46.01 -15.35
CA GLN A 275 39.41 -46.81 -16.43
C GLN A 275 38.97 -48.29 -16.34
N GLU A 276 38.94 -48.87 -15.13
CA GLU A 276 38.47 -50.24 -14.90
C GLU A 276 36.96 -50.38 -15.18
N GLU A 277 36.14 -49.44 -14.68
CA GLU A 277 34.67 -49.46 -14.86
C GLU A 277 34.25 -49.23 -16.32
N ALA A 278 34.86 -48.25 -17.01
CA ALA A 278 34.56 -47.96 -18.41
C ALA A 278 35.27 -48.89 -19.41
N GLY A 279 36.11 -49.82 -18.94
CA GLY A 279 36.85 -50.75 -19.79
C GLY A 279 37.88 -50.07 -20.71
N ILE A 280 38.43 -48.92 -20.28
CA ILE A 280 39.37 -48.09 -21.04
C ILE A 280 40.79 -48.62 -20.82
N PRO A 281 41.50 -49.10 -21.87
CA PRO A 281 42.74 -49.87 -21.69
C PRO A 281 43.89 -49.04 -21.09
N GLU A 282 44.20 -47.88 -21.67
CA GLU A 282 45.21 -46.93 -21.17
C GLU A 282 44.75 -45.49 -21.53
N ILE A 283 45.30 -44.48 -20.86
CA ILE A 283 45.14 -43.06 -21.21
C ILE A 283 46.37 -42.66 -22.03
N ASP A 284 46.17 -41.94 -23.14
CA ASP A 284 47.26 -41.51 -24.01
C ASP A 284 47.79 -40.12 -23.63
N LYS A 285 46.90 -39.24 -23.15
CA LYS A 285 47.20 -37.83 -22.85
C LYS A 285 46.50 -37.33 -21.58
N ILE A 286 47.18 -36.51 -20.79
CA ILE A 286 46.59 -35.81 -19.64
C ILE A 286 46.68 -34.30 -19.85
N VAL A 287 45.54 -33.61 -19.73
CA VAL A 287 45.44 -32.15 -19.80
C VAL A 287 45.12 -31.59 -18.42
N LEU A 288 46.00 -30.74 -17.88
CA LEU A 288 45.85 -30.14 -16.55
C LEU A 288 45.27 -28.71 -16.65
N ALA A 289 44.39 -28.36 -15.72
CA ALA A 289 43.82 -27.02 -15.54
C ALA A 289 43.66 -26.67 -14.05
N GLY A 290 43.56 -25.38 -13.72
CA GLY A 290 43.39 -24.90 -12.33
C GLY A 290 44.68 -24.45 -11.62
N GLU A 291 44.54 -24.05 -10.35
CA GLU A 291 45.26 -22.88 -9.81
C GLU A 291 46.69 -23.12 -9.29
N ILE A 292 46.96 -24.25 -8.64
CA ILE A 292 48.22 -24.47 -7.88
C ILE A 292 48.97 -25.75 -8.29
N GLY A 293 48.40 -26.54 -9.20
CA GLY A 293 48.93 -27.84 -9.62
C GLY A 293 49.93 -27.82 -10.78
N MET A 294 50.03 -26.76 -11.58
CA MET A 294 50.72 -26.77 -12.88
C MET A 294 52.14 -27.40 -12.85
N THR A 295 52.96 -27.14 -11.82
CA THR A 295 54.24 -27.83 -11.63
C THR A 295 54.10 -29.10 -10.78
N ARG A 296 53.39 -29.04 -9.64
CA ARG A 296 53.32 -30.13 -8.66
C ARG A 296 52.52 -31.35 -9.15
N ALA A 297 51.35 -31.12 -9.73
CA ALA A 297 50.50 -32.14 -10.34
C ALA A 297 51.13 -32.68 -11.62
N HIS A 298 51.75 -31.83 -12.45
CA HIS A 298 52.55 -32.30 -13.60
C HIS A 298 53.68 -33.24 -13.17
N ASP A 299 54.46 -32.84 -12.16
CA ASP A 299 55.53 -33.68 -11.58
C ASP A 299 55.01 -34.97 -10.93
N PHE A 300 53.77 -34.97 -10.43
CA PHE A 300 53.14 -36.14 -9.83
C PHE A 300 52.64 -37.10 -10.92
N PHE A 301 51.82 -36.63 -11.84
CA PHE A 301 51.24 -37.44 -12.92
C PHE A 301 52.32 -37.95 -13.87
N THR A 302 53.33 -37.14 -14.23
CA THR A 302 54.48 -37.60 -15.05
C THR A 302 55.28 -38.72 -14.35
N LYS A 303 55.31 -38.77 -13.01
CA LYS A 303 55.99 -39.86 -12.27
C LYS A 303 55.14 -41.14 -12.19
N GLN A 304 53.82 -41.02 -12.04
CA GLN A 304 52.93 -42.18 -12.03
C GLN A 304 52.69 -42.75 -13.44
N PHE A 305 52.72 -41.89 -14.46
CA PHE A 305 52.46 -42.22 -15.85
C PHE A 305 53.66 -41.85 -16.74
N PRO A 306 54.78 -42.59 -16.67
CA PRO A 306 56.04 -42.21 -17.33
C PRO A 306 56.02 -42.24 -18.87
N ASN A 307 54.97 -42.79 -19.49
CA ASN A 307 54.80 -42.87 -20.94
C ASN A 307 53.71 -41.92 -21.49
N ILE A 308 53.05 -41.12 -20.63
CA ILE A 308 51.91 -40.28 -21.01
C ILE A 308 52.35 -38.82 -21.16
N ASP A 309 51.83 -38.15 -22.19
CA ASP A 309 52.01 -36.71 -22.42
C ASP A 309 51.14 -35.90 -21.45
N VAL A 310 51.74 -35.36 -20.39
CA VAL A 310 51.08 -34.51 -19.39
C VAL A 310 51.30 -33.05 -19.76
N GLN A 311 50.26 -32.35 -20.21
CA GLN A 311 50.35 -30.97 -20.68
C GLN A 311 49.43 -30.02 -19.91
N PRO A 312 49.85 -28.76 -19.68
CA PRO A 312 48.94 -27.72 -19.22
C PRO A 312 47.95 -27.35 -20.33
N ILE A 313 46.71 -26.99 -19.96
CA ILE A 313 45.74 -26.49 -20.92
C ILE A 313 46.23 -25.17 -21.54
N THR A 314 46.23 -25.10 -22.86
CA THR A 314 46.73 -23.94 -23.62
C THR A 314 45.57 -23.11 -24.16
N SER A 315 45.83 -21.87 -24.59
CA SER A 315 44.79 -20.98 -25.14
C SER A 315 44.23 -21.40 -26.51
N GLY A 316 44.68 -22.53 -27.08
CA GLY A 316 44.28 -22.97 -28.41
C GLY A 316 44.50 -21.86 -29.45
N PRO A 317 43.59 -21.69 -30.43
CA PRO A 317 43.69 -20.65 -31.46
C PRO A 317 43.30 -19.21 -31.03
N LEU A 318 43.21 -18.88 -29.74
CA LEU A 318 42.98 -17.49 -29.28
C LEU A 318 44.18 -16.57 -29.57
N ASP A 319 43.90 -15.32 -29.94
CA ASP A 319 44.93 -14.29 -30.06
C ASP A 319 45.30 -13.76 -28.66
N THR A 320 46.49 -14.16 -28.20
CA THR A 320 47.08 -13.74 -26.92
C THR A 320 47.96 -12.50 -27.05
N GLY A 321 48.01 -11.83 -28.21
CA GLY A 321 48.91 -10.70 -28.48
C GLY A 321 48.71 -9.45 -27.62
N MET A 322 47.59 -9.36 -26.87
CA MET A 322 47.33 -8.30 -25.88
C MET A 322 47.75 -8.68 -24.45
N LEU A 323 47.99 -9.97 -24.17
CA LEU A 323 48.33 -10.46 -22.83
C LEU A 323 49.84 -10.33 -22.54
N LYS A 324 50.18 -10.07 -21.28
CA LYS A 324 51.56 -10.14 -20.80
C LYS A 324 52.00 -11.61 -20.68
N ASN A 325 53.31 -11.86 -20.76
CA ASN A 325 53.88 -13.19 -20.49
C ASN A 325 53.48 -13.76 -19.11
N GLU A 326 53.24 -12.89 -18.13
CA GLU A 326 52.73 -13.26 -16.80
C GLU A 326 51.27 -13.76 -16.85
N GLU A 327 50.41 -13.12 -17.65
CA GLU A 327 49.00 -13.49 -17.81
C GLU A 327 48.85 -14.80 -18.61
N ILE A 328 49.73 -15.04 -19.59
CA ILE A 328 49.81 -16.31 -20.33
C ILE A 328 50.17 -17.48 -19.38
N ALA A 329 51.03 -17.27 -18.40
CA ALA A 329 51.40 -18.31 -17.43
C ALA A 329 50.26 -18.69 -16.47
N ILE A 330 49.31 -17.76 -16.21
CA ILE A 330 48.16 -17.96 -15.31
C ILE A 330 46.92 -18.42 -16.10
N PHE A 331 46.97 -18.46 -17.45
CA PHE A 331 45.86 -18.91 -18.31
C PHE A 331 45.16 -20.20 -17.84
N PRO A 332 45.86 -21.26 -17.39
CA PRO A 332 45.22 -22.50 -16.92
C PRO A 332 44.26 -22.33 -15.74
N ASN A 333 44.43 -21.28 -14.91
CA ASN A 333 43.53 -20.93 -13.81
C ASN A 333 42.22 -20.33 -14.33
N PHE A 334 42.27 -19.71 -15.52
CA PHE A 334 41.15 -19.02 -16.18
C PHE A 334 40.52 -19.85 -17.32
N ALA A 335 40.91 -21.11 -17.49
CA ALA A 335 40.42 -21.97 -18.58
C ALA A 335 38.88 -22.02 -18.68
N ILE A 336 38.17 -22.23 -17.56
CA ILE A 336 36.71 -22.26 -17.50
C ILE A 336 36.07 -20.91 -17.89
N PRO A 337 36.37 -19.76 -17.24
CA PRO A 337 35.77 -18.48 -17.62
C PRO A 337 36.15 -18.04 -19.03
N VAL A 338 37.36 -18.33 -19.52
CA VAL A 338 37.74 -18.09 -20.92
C VAL A 338 36.88 -18.92 -21.87
N ALA A 339 36.70 -20.21 -21.60
CA ALA A 339 35.88 -21.10 -22.44
C ALA A 339 34.43 -20.65 -22.51
N MET A 340 33.80 -20.33 -21.36
CA MET A 340 32.43 -19.81 -21.32
C MET A 340 32.29 -18.50 -22.11
N ALA A 341 33.26 -17.59 -21.98
CA ALA A 341 33.24 -16.33 -22.72
C ALA A 341 33.42 -16.53 -24.23
N TRP A 342 34.27 -17.48 -24.65
CA TRP A 342 34.48 -17.86 -26.04
C TRP A 342 33.23 -18.49 -26.65
N GLU A 343 32.63 -19.49 -25.99
CA GLU A 343 31.41 -20.17 -26.44
C GLU A 343 30.26 -19.16 -26.64
N ALA A 344 30.11 -18.21 -25.73
CA ALA A 344 29.12 -17.14 -25.81
C ALA A 344 29.42 -16.08 -26.88
N LEU A 345 30.67 -15.95 -27.35
CA LEU A 345 31.05 -15.11 -28.50
C LEU A 345 30.81 -15.84 -29.82
N ASP A 346 31.36 -17.05 -30.00
CA ASP A 346 31.26 -17.85 -31.23
C ASP A 346 30.26 -19.00 -31.13
N ARG A 347 28.99 -18.64 -30.95
CA ARG A 347 27.84 -19.58 -30.93
C ARG A 347 27.59 -20.32 -32.25
N LYS A 348 28.43 -20.14 -33.28
CA LYS A 348 28.27 -20.77 -34.60
C LYS A 348 29.25 -21.91 -34.86
N ASN A 349 30.38 -21.96 -34.17
CA ASN A 349 31.37 -23.01 -34.30
C ASN A 349 30.75 -24.42 -34.12
N PRO A 350 30.98 -25.39 -35.02
CA PRO A 350 30.54 -26.77 -34.83
C PRO A 350 31.30 -27.52 -33.73
N ASP A 351 32.53 -27.12 -33.38
CA ASP A 351 33.37 -27.82 -32.39
C ASP A 351 32.95 -27.59 -30.93
N PHE A 352 31.98 -26.70 -30.68
CA PHE A 352 31.41 -26.50 -29.34
C PHE A 352 30.20 -27.39 -29.07
N ILE A 353 30.28 -28.12 -27.96
CA ILE A 353 29.12 -28.69 -27.27
C ILE A 353 28.26 -27.52 -26.78
N ARG A 354 26.96 -27.56 -27.11
CA ARG A 354 26.01 -26.48 -26.78
C ARG A 354 25.06 -26.96 -25.71
N ALA A 355 25.29 -26.49 -24.49
CA ALA A 355 24.35 -26.57 -23.38
C ALA A 355 24.16 -25.16 -22.79
N ASP A 356 22.91 -24.73 -22.65
CA ASP A 356 22.55 -23.46 -22.03
C ASP A 356 21.56 -23.72 -20.89
N LEU A 357 22.10 -23.68 -19.67
CA LEU A 357 21.39 -23.93 -18.42
C LEU A 357 20.91 -22.61 -17.78
N LEU A 358 20.84 -21.52 -18.57
CA LEU A 358 20.28 -20.23 -18.15
C LEU A 358 18.78 -20.37 -17.83
N PRO A 359 18.31 -20.00 -16.61
CA PRO A 359 16.92 -20.21 -16.23
C PRO A 359 15.93 -19.45 -17.15
N PRO A 360 14.81 -20.07 -17.57
CA PRO A 360 13.86 -19.44 -18.49
C PRO A 360 13.22 -18.18 -17.89
N SER A 361 13.03 -18.12 -16.57
CA SER A 361 12.57 -16.94 -15.83
C SER A 361 13.48 -15.73 -16.05
N ILE A 362 14.80 -15.94 -16.04
CA ILE A 362 15.80 -14.89 -16.26
C ILE A 362 15.82 -14.45 -17.74
N VAL A 363 15.72 -15.40 -18.67
CA VAL A 363 15.57 -15.10 -20.11
C VAL A 363 14.33 -14.24 -20.39
N GLU A 364 13.23 -14.46 -19.68
CA GLU A 364 12.01 -13.66 -19.83
C GLU A 364 12.12 -12.29 -19.15
N ASN A 365 12.69 -12.21 -17.94
CA ASN A 365 12.92 -10.95 -17.23
C ASN A 365 13.87 -10.00 -17.98
N GLN A 366 14.81 -10.52 -18.78
CA GLN A 366 15.70 -9.72 -19.62
C GLN A 366 15.06 -9.23 -20.94
N ARG A 367 13.86 -9.69 -21.31
CA ARG A 367 13.18 -9.18 -22.50
C ARG A 367 12.65 -7.78 -22.21
N SER A 368 13.15 -6.81 -22.97
CA SER A 368 12.59 -5.46 -22.98
C SER A 368 11.08 -5.52 -23.17
N PHE A 369 10.34 -4.77 -22.33
CA PHE A 369 8.88 -4.86 -22.22
C PHE A 369 8.21 -4.37 -23.52
N LYS A 370 8.09 -5.26 -24.51
CA LYS A 370 7.41 -4.99 -25.78
C LYS A 370 5.93 -4.91 -25.50
N ILE A 371 5.44 -3.68 -25.30
CA ILE A 371 4.01 -3.37 -25.18
C ILE A 371 3.32 -3.99 -26.41
N ALA A 372 2.58 -5.07 -26.18
CA ALA A 372 1.78 -5.69 -27.23
C ALA A 372 0.79 -4.66 -27.78
N TRP A 373 0.43 -4.75 -29.06
CA TRP A 373 -0.45 -3.78 -29.71
C TRP A 373 -1.78 -3.56 -28.95
N HIS A 374 -2.31 -4.62 -28.34
CA HIS A 374 -3.47 -4.58 -27.45
C HIS A 374 -3.28 -3.70 -26.19
N GLY A 375 -2.06 -3.59 -25.64
CA GLY A 375 -1.75 -2.71 -24.52
C GLY A 375 -1.77 -1.22 -24.90
N LEU A 376 -1.31 -0.89 -26.11
CA LEU A 376 -1.45 0.46 -26.68
C LEU A 376 -2.92 0.80 -26.95
N LEU A 377 -3.70 -0.15 -27.44
CA LEU A 377 -5.16 -0.01 -27.61
C LEU A 377 -5.86 0.19 -26.26
N LEU A 378 -5.52 -0.61 -25.24
CA LEU A 378 -6.04 -0.49 -23.87
C LEU A 378 -5.74 0.90 -23.28
N LEU A 379 -4.50 1.39 -23.43
CA LEU A 379 -4.11 2.72 -22.97
C LEU A 379 -4.95 3.82 -23.63
N GLY A 380 -5.21 3.70 -24.94
CA GLY A 380 -6.12 4.59 -25.67
C GLY A 380 -7.57 4.53 -25.15
N VAL A 381 -8.09 3.34 -24.87
CA VAL A 381 -9.44 3.14 -24.31
C VAL A 381 -9.54 3.73 -22.90
N ILE A 382 -8.54 3.53 -22.04
CA ILE A 382 -8.48 4.13 -20.70
C ILE A 382 -8.47 5.65 -20.79
N PHE A 383 -7.68 6.22 -21.69
CA PHE A 383 -7.61 7.67 -21.90
C PHE A 383 -8.96 8.26 -22.37
N VAL A 384 -9.63 7.62 -23.34
CA VAL A 384 -10.96 8.03 -23.81
C VAL A 384 -12.01 7.89 -22.70
N CYS A 385 -11.96 6.81 -21.92
CA CYS A 385 -12.85 6.60 -20.77
C CYS A 385 -12.67 7.69 -19.70
N MET A 386 -11.42 8.06 -19.40
CA MET A 386 -11.08 9.11 -18.44
C MET A 386 -11.57 10.50 -18.90
N LEU A 387 -11.42 10.82 -20.19
CA LEU A 387 -11.98 12.05 -20.79
C LEU A 387 -13.52 12.06 -20.74
N PHE A 388 -14.17 10.93 -21.04
CA PHE A 388 -15.62 10.79 -20.98
C PHE A 388 -16.15 10.99 -19.54
N LEU A 389 -15.53 10.32 -18.55
CA LEU A 389 -15.86 10.47 -17.13
C LEU A 389 -15.67 11.91 -16.64
N SER A 390 -14.59 12.58 -17.06
CA SER A 390 -14.33 13.98 -16.74
C SER A 390 -15.42 14.91 -17.31
N TYR A 391 -15.76 14.73 -18.59
CA TYR A 391 -16.84 15.49 -19.24
C TYR A 391 -18.19 15.28 -18.54
N PHE A 392 -18.55 14.02 -18.25
CA PHE A 392 -19.80 13.70 -17.56
C PHE A 392 -19.83 14.26 -16.12
N GLY A 393 -18.70 14.24 -15.41
CA GLY A 393 -18.58 14.85 -14.09
C GLY A 393 -18.86 16.37 -14.13
N ILE A 394 -18.28 17.08 -15.11
CA ILE A 394 -18.48 18.52 -15.28
C ILE A 394 -19.94 18.87 -15.61
N THR A 395 -20.60 18.11 -16.50
CA THR A 395 -22.00 18.38 -16.85
C THR A 395 -22.93 18.14 -15.66
N ARG A 396 -22.76 17.03 -14.93
CA ARG A 396 -23.55 16.73 -13.72
C ARG A 396 -23.30 17.73 -12.59
N PHE A 397 -22.07 18.21 -12.41
CA PHE A 397 -21.78 19.26 -11.42
C PHE A 397 -22.54 20.57 -11.72
N LYS A 398 -22.61 20.98 -12.99
CA LYS A 398 -23.39 22.15 -13.42
C LYS A 398 -24.89 21.98 -13.17
N GLU A 399 -25.45 20.81 -13.49
CA GLU A 399 -26.87 20.48 -13.19
C GLU A 399 -27.18 20.58 -11.69
N ILE A 400 -26.31 20.00 -10.83
CA ILE A 400 -26.47 20.06 -9.37
C ILE A 400 -26.42 21.50 -8.87
N GLN A 401 -25.52 22.33 -9.40
CA GLN A 401 -25.41 23.74 -9.03
C GLN A 401 -26.66 24.56 -9.45
N ALA A 402 -27.21 24.30 -10.64
CA ALA A 402 -28.45 24.91 -11.11
C ALA A 402 -29.67 24.48 -10.27
N LEU A 403 -29.77 23.20 -9.90
CA LEU A 403 -30.79 22.73 -8.95
C LEU A 403 -30.65 23.40 -7.59
N LYS A 404 -29.43 23.53 -7.06
CA LYS A 404 -29.18 24.16 -5.75
C LYS A 404 -29.58 25.64 -5.76
N SER A 405 -29.31 26.37 -6.84
CA SER A 405 -29.80 27.74 -7.04
C SER A 405 -31.33 27.79 -7.07
N SER A 406 -31.97 26.86 -7.79
CA SER A 406 -33.44 26.75 -7.87
C SER A 406 -34.10 26.41 -6.53
N ILE A 407 -33.42 25.66 -5.66
CA ILE A 407 -33.87 25.37 -4.29
C ILE A 407 -33.78 26.64 -3.43
N SER A 408 -32.65 27.35 -3.49
CA SER A 408 -32.42 28.58 -2.72
C SER A 408 -33.43 29.69 -3.09
N THR A 409 -33.72 29.88 -4.38
CA THR A 409 -34.75 30.84 -4.81
C THR A 409 -36.14 30.47 -4.28
N LYS A 410 -36.49 29.17 -4.29
CA LYS A 410 -37.77 28.69 -3.75
C LYS A 410 -37.86 28.84 -2.23
N GLN A 411 -36.77 28.65 -1.50
CA GLN A 411 -36.74 28.90 -0.06
C GLN A 411 -36.98 30.38 0.26
N SER A 412 -36.35 31.30 -0.46
CA SER A 412 -36.61 32.74 -0.31
C SER A 412 -38.08 33.11 -0.63
N SER A 413 -38.71 32.47 -1.61
CA SER A 413 -40.15 32.64 -1.86
C SER A 413 -41.05 32.08 -0.75
N ILE A 414 -40.62 31.03 -0.03
CA ILE A 414 -41.35 30.50 1.13
C ILE A 414 -41.24 31.48 2.30
N GLU A 415 -40.06 32.07 2.54
CA GLU A 415 -39.84 33.07 3.60
C GLU A 415 -40.70 34.33 3.36
N SER A 416 -40.78 34.84 2.12
CA SER A 416 -41.66 35.98 1.81
C SER A 416 -43.14 35.65 2.02
N LEU A 417 -43.60 34.46 1.60
CA LEU A 417 -44.98 34.02 1.82
C LEU A 417 -45.31 33.84 3.32
N GLN A 418 -44.36 33.42 4.15
CA GLN A 418 -44.54 33.38 5.61
C GLN A 418 -44.69 34.78 6.21
N GLN A 419 -43.96 35.77 5.68
CA GLN A 419 -44.08 37.17 6.09
C GLN A 419 -45.45 37.75 5.70
N ASP A 420 -45.95 37.44 4.51
CA ASP A 420 -47.31 37.84 4.07
C ASP A 420 -48.41 37.21 4.93
N LEU A 421 -48.29 35.93 5.30
CA LEU A 421 -49.22 35.26 6.23
C LEU A 421 -49.23 35.91 7.62
N LEU A 422 -48.06 36.34 8.11
CA LEU A 422 -47.96 37.06 9.38
C LEU A 422 -48.66 38.42 9.30
N TYR A 423 -48.49 39.16 8.20
CA TYR A 423 -49.19 40.43 7.96
C TYR A 423 -50.72 40.25 7.87
N ILE A 424 -51.19 39.21 7.19
CA ILE A 424 -52.63 38.85 7.13
C ILE A 424 -53.18 38.57 8.53
N SER A 425 -52.44 37.83 9.38
CA SER A 425 -52.88 37.56 10.76
C SER A 425 -52.98 38.84 11.62
N GLN A 426 -52.09 39.81 11.39
CA GLN A 426 -52.13 41.10 12.07
C GLN A 426 -53.34 41.94 11.64
N LEU A 427 -53.68 41.96 10.36
CA LEU A 427 -54.90 42.60 9.85
C LEU A 427 -56.18 41.95 10.42
N GLN A 428 -56.24 40.62 10.50
CA GLN A 428 -57.37 39.93 11.13
C GLN A 428 -57.52 40.31 12.62
N SER A 429 -56.41 40.45 13.35
CA SER A 429 -56.43 40.93 14.74
C SER A 429 -56.98 42.36 14.85
N GLN A 430 -56.58 43.27 13.96
CA GLN A 430 -57.11 44.65 13.91
C GLN A 430 -58.61 44.69 13.57
N ILE A 431 -59.07 43.85 12.63
CA ILE A 431 -60.49 43.73 12.29
C ILE A 431 -61.29 43.25 13.52
N ASN A 432 -60.80 42.22 14.22
CA ASN A 432 -61.45 41.71 15.43
C ASN A 432 -61.50 42.76 16.56
N GLN A 433 -60.44 43.53 16.77
CA GLN A 433 -60.43 44.64 17.72
C GLN A 433 -61.47 45.72 17.34
N ASN A 434 -61.53 46.12 16.07
CA ASN A 434 -62.50 47.11 15.61
C ASN A 434 -63.96 46.61 15.74
N ASN A 435 -64.22 45.35 15.44
CA ASN A 435 -65.54 44.73 15.65
C ASN A 435 -65.91 44.71 17.14
N SER A 436 -64.97 44.43 18.04
CA SER A 436 -65.21 44.51 19.49
C SER A 436 -65.53 45.93 19.95
N ASN A 437 -64.81 46.94 19.43
CA ASN A 437 -65.05 48.35 19.71
C ASN A 437 -66.44 48.80 19.22
N LEU A 438 -66.86 48.35 18.03
CA LEU A 438 -68.21 48.61 17.51
C LEU A 438 -69.29 48.00 18.40
N SER A 439 -69.14 46.73 18.80
CA SER A 439 -70.10 46.07 19.70
C SER A 439 -70.21 46.74 21.08
N PHE A 440 -69.11 47.33 21.57
CA PHE A 440 -69.10 48.13 22.79
C PHE A 440 -69.84 49.45 22.62
N LEU A 441 -69.65 50.15 21.49
CA LEU A 441 -70.37 51.39 21.19
C LEU A 441 -71.89 51.18 21.08
N ASP A 442 -72.34 50.11 20.41
CA ASP A 442 -73.76 49.77 20.32
C ASP A 442 -74.40 49.56 21.70
N SER A 443 -73.67 48.93 22.64
CA SER A 443 -74.17 48.70 24.01
C SER A 443 -74.43 50.00 24.78
N LEU A 444 -73.64 51.05 24.54
CA LEU A 444 -73.77 52.35 25.21
C LEU A 444 -74.95 53.18 24.68
N VAL A 445 -75.33 53.01 23.41
CA VAL A 445 -76.42 53.78 22.78
C VAL A 445 -77.81 53.33 23.26
N VAL A 446 -77.96 52.05 23.63
CA VAL A 446 -79.25 51.46 24.03
C VAL A 446 -79.77 52.02 25.37
N ASP A 447 -78.89 52.28 26.34
CA ASP A 447 -79.31 52.79 27.67
C ASP A 447 -79.55 54.30 27.72
N ALA A 448 -78.81 55.09 26.93
CA ALA A 448 -79.00 56.55 26.85
C ALA A 448 -80.42 56.91 26.36
N ASN A 449 -80.94 56.16 25.38
CA ASN A 449 -82.26 56.39 24.79
C ASN A 449 -83.43 56.21 25.78
N LYS A 450 -83.29 55.34 26.80
CA LYS A 450 -84.33 55.08 27.81
C LYS A 450 -84.61 56.33 28.64
N TRP A 451 -83.55 56.99 29.11
CA TRP A 451 -83.64 58.20 29.92
C TRP A 451 -84.14 59.40 29.12
N SER A 452 -83.63 59.60 27.89
CA SER A 452 -84.07 60.69 27.02
C SER A 452 -85.59 60.65 26.75
N ARG A 453 -86.14 59.46 26.50
CA ARG A 453 -87.60 59.26 26.30
C ARG A 453 -88.40 59.53 27.59
N LEU A 454 -87.91 59.11 28.76
CA LEU A 454 -88.54 59.39 30.05
C LEU A 454 -88.60 60.90 30.36
N PHE A 455 -87.51 61.64 30.15
CA PHE A 455 -87.48 63.08 30.35
C PHE A 455 -88.37 63.84 29.36
N ALA A 456 -88.43 63.42 28.10
CA ALA A 456 -89.33 64.01 27.10
C ALA A 456 -90.81 63.84 27.47
N LYS A 457 -91.19 62.64 27.96
CA LYS A 457 -92.56 62.39 28.43
C LYS A 457 -92.90 63.22 29.67
N LEU A 458 -92.03 63.22 30.69
CA LEU A 458 -92.21 64.07 31.88
C LEU A 458 -92.35 65.55 31.51
N SER A 459 -91.52 66.09 30.62
CA SER A 459 -91.61 67.47 30.16
C SER A 459 -92.98 67.80 29.54
N THR A 460 -93.54 66.86 28.77
CA THR A 460 -94.87 66.98 28.16
C THR A 460 -95.97 66.97 29.22
N ASP A 461 -95.91 66.02 30.16
CA ASP A 461 -96.90 65.87 31.22
C ASP A 461 -96.90 67.07 32.20
N PHE A 462 -95.73 67.62 32.53
CA PHE A 462 -95.63 68.84 33.35
C PHE A 462 -96.28 70.06 32.71
N LYS A 463 -96.08 70.24 31.39
CA LYS A 463 -96.69 71.35 30.65
C LYS A 463 -98.22 71.28 30.66
N ASN A 464 -98.79 70.07 30.63
CA ASN A 464 -100.24 69.85 30.62
C ASN A 464 -100.89 69.94 32.00
N ILE A 465 -100.27 69.36 33.04
CA ILE A 465 -100.91 69.24 34.36
C ILE A 465 -100.80 70.55 35.15
N ASN A 466 -99.63 71.19 35.10
CA ASN A 466 -99.29 72.48 35.70
C ASN A 466 -99.43 72.52 37.25
N ARG A 467 -98.66 73.39 37.93
CA ARG A 467 -98.62 73.49 39.42
C ARG A 467 -98.20 72.21 40.19
N ILE A 468 -97.38 71.37 39.56
CA ILE A 468 -96.66 70.27 40.20
C ILE A 468 -95.15 70.50 40.04
N TRP A 469 -94.38 70.22 41.09
CA TRP A 469 -92.92 70.24 41.06
C TRP A 469 -92.35 68.91 41.56
N ILE A 470 -91.32 68.41 40.89
CA ILE A 470 -90.51 67.29 41.37
C ILE A 470 -89.37 67.85 42.24
N GLU A 471 -89.17 67.26 43.41
CA GLU A 471 -88.00 67.51 44.26
C GLU A 471 -86.91 66.45 44.05
N ARG A 472 -87.29 65.21 43.70
CA ARG A 472 -86.34 64.11 43.47
C ARG A 472 -86.88 63.04 42.52
N ILE A 473 -86.00 62.51 41.67
CA ILE A 473 -86.19 61.25 40.94
C ILE A 473 -85.01 60.33 41.30
N GLN A 474 -85.25 59.06 41.60
CA GLN A 474 -84.21 58.06 41.79
C GLN A 474 -84.51 56.81 40.94
N SER A 475 -83.49 56.24 40.31
CA SER A 475 -83.63 54.97 39.58
C SER A 475 -83.67 53.81 40.57
N THR A 476 -84.59 52.88 40.37
CA THR A 476 -84.63 51.57 41.04
C THR A 476 -84.47 50.47 39.98
N PRO A 477 -84.13 49.21 40.36
CA PRO A 477 -83.90 48.15 39.38
C PRO A 477 -85.10 47.83 38.47
N GLU A 478 -86.32 48.09 38.92
CA GLU A 478 -87.56 47.81 38.18
C GLU A 478 -88.29 49.08 37.68
N GLY A 479 -87.76 50.28 37.94
CA GLY A 479 -88.43 51.54 37.58
C GLY A 479 -87.75 52.80 38.10
N PHE A 480 -88.56 53.79 38.48
CA PHE A 480 -88.10 55.00 39.16
C PHE A 480 -89.03 55.37 40.32
N THR A 481 -88.46 55.98 41.35
CA THR A 481 -89.21 56.62 42.43
C THR A 481 -89.17 58.14 42.24
N MET A 482 -90.29 58.81 42.52
CA MET A 482 -90.46 60.24 42.31
C MET A 482 -91.13 60.88 43.52
N GLN A 483 -90.50 61.93 44.04
CA GLN A 483 -91.00 62.74 45.14
C GLN A 483 -91.23 64.17 44.66
N GLY A 484 -92.37 64.75 45.03
CA GLY A 484 -92.75 66.10 44.58
C GLY A 484 -93.83 66.75 45.42
N LYS A 485 -94.16 67.98 45.06
CA LYS A 485 -95.20 68.82 45.69
C LYS A 485 -96.21 69.28 44.65
N SER A 486 -97.47 69.36 45.05
CA SER A 486 -98.58 69.87 44.23
C SER A 486 -99.41 70.86 45.03
N LEU A 487 -99.82 71.96 44.40
CA LEU A 487 -100.79 72.92 44.98
C LEU A 487 -102.22 72.37 45.02
N SER A 488 -102.51 71.24 44.37
CA SER A 488 -103.86 70.66 44.33
C SER A 488 -103.88 69.13 44.33
N ARG A 489 -104.80 68.55 45.11
CA ARG A 489 -104.88 67.10 45.33
C ARG A 489 -105.40 66.32 44.11
N ASP A 490 -106.23 66.95 43.28
CA ASP A 490 -106.82 66.34 42.07
C ASP A 490 -105.79 66.09 40.95
N LYS A 491 -104.66 66.80 40.96
CA LYS A 491 -103.63 66.70 39.91
C LYS A 491 -102.65 65.54 40.10
N ILE A 492 -102.46 65.06 41.33
CA ILE A 492 -101.51 63.97 41.64
C ILE A 492 -101.94 62.63 40.97
N PRO A 493 -103.22 62.22 41.01
CA PRO A 493 -103.67 61.02 40.29
C PRO A 493 -103.58 61.14 38.76
N VAL A 494 -103.71 62.36 38.22
CA VAL A 494 -103.58 62.60 36.77
C VAL A 494 -102.14 62.41 36.30
N LEU A 495 -101.15 62.85 37.10
CA LEU A 495 -99.74 62.56 36.85
C LEU A 495 -99.46 61.05 36.95
N ALA A 496 -100.02 60.38 37.97
CA ALA A 496 -99.87 58.93 38.14
C ALA A 496 -100.47 58.13 36.96
N ALA A 497 -101.60 58.55 36.41
CA ALA A 497 -102.20 57.91 35.23
C ALA A 497 -101.35 58.00 33.95
N GLY A 498 -100.36 58.91 33.90
CA GLY A 498 -99.43 59.02 32.78
C GLY A 498 -98.44 57.85 32.67
N PHE A 499 -98.22 57.09 33.73
CA PHE A 499 -97.22 56.01 33.78
C PHE A 499 -97.87 54.64 34.03
N SER A 500 -97.20 53.58 33.59
CA SER A 500 -97.61 52.19 33.82
C SER A 500 -97.04 51.66 35.13
N GLY A 501 -97.84 50.92 35.91
CA GLY A 501 -97.40 50.27 37.15
C GLY A 501 -97.23 51.21 38.35
N VAL A 502 -97.99 52.31 38.42
CA VAL A 502 -97.79 53.32 39.47
C VAL A 502 -98.32 52.88 40.84
N ASN A 503 -97.45 52.90 41.84
CA ASN A 503 -97.80 52.78 43.25
C ASN A 503 -97.58 54.11 43.98
N LEU A 504 -98.66 54.73 44.44
CA LEU A 504 -98.64 55.98 45.20
C LEU A 504 -98.40 55.68 46.68
N ARG A 505 -97.15 55.84 47.15
CA ARG A 505 -96.73 55.47 48.51
C ARG A 505 -97.36 56.34 49.59
N ARG A 506 -97.39 57.66 49.38
CA ARG A 506 -97.87 58.62 50.37
C ARG A 506 -98.33 59.92 49.72
N VAL A 507 -99.42 60.51 50.24
CA VAL A 507 -99.81 61.90 49.96
C VAL A 507 -100.12 62.58 51.30
N SER A 508 -99.30 63.55 51.69
CA SER A 508 -99.44 64.30 52.95
C SER A 508 -99.75 65.77 52.67
N ARG A 509 -100.78 66.30 53.32
CA ARG A 509 -101.06 67.73 53.35
C ARG A 509 -100.05 68.41 54.27
N ILE A 510 -99.27 69.33 53.71
CA ILE A 510 -98.34 70.19 54.44
C ILE A 510 -98.80 71.64 54.29
N ILE A 511 -98.52 72.48 55.28
CA ILE A 511 -98.70 73.91 55.18
C ILE A 511 -97.32 74.48 54.86
N SER A 512 -97.22 75.16 53.73
CA SER A 512 -96.01 75.83 53.26
C SER A 512 -95.62 76.95 54.24
N GLU A 513 -94.34 77.31 54.30
CA GLU A 513 -93.86 78.41 55.16
C GLU A 513 -94.55 79.76 54.83
N ALA A 514 -95.08 79.90 53.61
CA ALA A 514 -95.91 81.02 53.15
C ALA A 514 -97.42 80.88 53.48
N GLY A 515 -97.82 79.94 54.34
CA GLY A 515 -99.21 79.75 54.79
C GLY A 515 -100.17 79.11 53.79
N GLN A 516 -99.70 78.70 52.59
CA GLN A 516 -100.50 78.00 51.60
C GLN A 516 -100.52 76.48 51.83
N VAL A 517 -101.59 75.82 51.36
CA VAL A 517 -101.75 74.36 51.47
C VAL A 517 -101.07 73.68 50.29
N GLU A 518 -100.08 72.85 50.58
CA GLU A 518 -99.39 72.03 49.59
C GLU A 518 -99.61 70.54 49.89
N TYR A 519 -99.57 69.71 48.85
CA TYR A 519 -99.66 68.25 48.95
C TYR A 519 -98.34 67.65 48.48
N GLN A 520 -97.56 67.12 49.41
CA GLN A 520 -96.35 66.36 49.07
C GLN A 520 -96.75 64.92 48.74
N PHE A 521 -96.22 64.40 47.63
CA PHE A 521 -96.49 63.05 47.15
C PHE A 521 -95.19 62.29 46.88
N GLU A 522 -95.29 60.97 47.03
CA GLU A 522 -94.25 60.00 46.68
C GLU A 522 -94.90 58.87 45.87
N LEU A 523 -94.37 58.60 44.68
CA LEU A 523 -94.83 57.54 43.79
C LEU A 523 -93.66 56.73 43.24
N ASP A 524 -93.90 55.43 43.05
CA ASP A 524 -93.06 54.55 42.25
C ASP A 524 -93.75 54.30 40.92
N ALA A 525 -93.00 54.28 39.81
CA ALA A 525 -93.54 54.04 38.48
C ALA A 525 -92.51 53.35 37.59
N ASN A 526 -92.96 52.57 36.61
CA ASN A 526 -92.05 51.90 35.69
C ASN A 526 -91.64 52.86 34.56
N ILE A 527 -90.38 52.74 34.11
CA ILE A 527 -89.89 53.45 32.92
C ILE A 527 -90.73 52.98 31.72
N PRO A 528 -91.26 53.89 30.88
CA PRO A 528 -92.11 53.50 29.75
C PRO A 528 -91.35 52.61 28.75
N ILE A 529 -91.73 51.34 28.70
CA ILE A 529 -91.20 50.32 27.78
C ILE A 529 -91.74 50.61 26.36
N PRO A 530 -90.93 50.50 25.29
CA PRO A 530 -91.40 50.76 23.93
C PRO A 530 -92.50 49.80 23.49
N PRO A 531 -93.42 50.22 22.60
CA PRO A 531 -94.23 49.27 21.84
C PRO A 531 -93.31 48.39 20.98
N GLU A 532 -93.65 47.11 20.88
CA GLU A 532 -92.81 45.99 20.44
C GLU A 532 -92.40 45.98 18.93
N LYS A 533 -92.44 47.13 18.25
CA LYS A 533 -92.26 47.27 16.79
C LYS A 533 -91.03 48.05 16.31
N GLU A 534 -90.07 48.37 17.20
CA GLU A 534 -88.78 48.99 16.85
C GLU A 534 -87.56 48.08 17.11
N ILE A 535 -87.72 46.75 17.19
CA ILE A 535 -86.61 45.79 17.38
C ILE A 535 -86.14 45.15 16.06
N ALA A 536 -86.93 45.26 14.99
CA ALA A 536 -86.53 44.78 13.66
C ALA A 536 -85.80 45.89 12.87
N THR A 537 -84.53 45.61 12.54
CA THR A 537 -83.68 46.08 11.40
C THR A 537 -82.28 46.59 11.77
N VAL A 538 -81.41 45.71 12.31
CA VAL A 538 -79.94 45.84 12.16
C VAL A 538 -79.25 44.47 11.90
N SER A 539 -79.98 43.36 11.83
CA SER A 539 -79.41 42.01 11.67
C SER A 539 -78.93 41.65 10.25
N ASP A 540 -79.33 42.43 9.23
CA ASP A 540 -79.30 41.98 7.83
C ASP A 540 -78.23 42.68 6.97
N VAL A 541 -77.09 43.07 7.56
CA VAL A 541 -75.94 43.65 6.82
C VAL A 541 -74.66 42.79 6.95
N SER A 542 -74.71 41.68 7.69
CA SER A 542 -73.55 40.78 7.91
C SER A 542 -73.54 39.51 7.05
N SER A 543 -74.59 39.23 6.27
CA SER A 543 -74.70 38.03 5.42
C SER A 543 -74.15 38.21 4.00
N ASP A 544 -74.32 39.40 3.39
CA ASP A 544 -74.18 39.60 1.94
C ASP A 544 -72.78 40.05 1.46
N ARG A 545 -71.72 39.76 2.23
CA ARG A 545 -70.32 39.95 1.79
C ARG A 545 -69.45 38.69 1.81
N ASN A 546 -69.99 37.54 2.21
CA ASN A 546 -69.25 36.28 2.33
C ASN A 546 -69.63 35.23 1.28
N GLN A 547 -70.07 35.65 0.07
CA GLN A 547 -70.29 34.72 -1.06
C GLN A 547 -69.35 34.91 -2.27
N ASP A 548 -68.67 36.05 -2.43
CA ASP A 548 -67.85 36.34 -3.63
C ASP A 548 -66.35 35.95 -3.55
N ILE A 549 -65.88 35.34 -2.46
CA ILE A 549 -64.45 34.95 -2.31
C ILE A 549 -64.23 33.42 -2.43
N ALA A 550 -65.29 32.61 -2.36
CA ALA A 550 -65.20 31.15 -2.48
C ALA A 550 -65.18 30.62 -3.93
N GLY A 551 -65.16 31.52 -4.94
CA GLY A 551 -65.42 31.19 -6.35
C GLY A 551 -64.23 31.09 -7.31
N SER A 552 -62.99 31.38 -6.89
CA SER A 552 -61.84 31.51 -7.82
C SER A 552 -60.57 30.72 -7.44
N ILE A 553 -60.66 29.74 -6.55
CA ILE A 553 -59.54 28.80 -6.25
C ILE A 553 -60.04 27.36 -6.34
N LYS A 554 -60.48 26.93 -7.53
CA LYS A 554 -60.80 25.53 -7.82
C LYS A 554 -60.84 25.17 -9.32
N ASP A 555 -59.83 25.60 -10.05
CA ASP A 555 -59.48 25.02 -11.36
C ASP A 555 -57.96 24.94 -11.49
N GLY A 556 -57.44 23.83 -12.00
CA GLY A 556 -56.00 23.67 -12.26
C GLY A 556 -55.27 22.50 -11.59
N LEU A 557 -55.94 21.40 -11.21
CA LEU A 557 -55.26 20.09 -11.14
C LEU A 557 -56.24 18.91 -11.29
N GLN A 558 -56.33 18.35 -12.49
CA GLN A 558 -56.91 17.01 -12.73
C GLN A 558 -55.78 15.99 -12.85
N PRO A 559 -55.86 14.84 -12.15
CA PRO A 559 -55.26 13.59 -12.58
C PRO A 559 -56.32 12.71 -13.26
N SER A 560 -56.00 12.15 -14.42
CA SER A 560 -56.89 11.22 -15.15
C SER A 560 -56.54 9.76 -14.83
N ASP A 561 -57.47 9.03 -14.22
CA ASP A 561 -57.34 7.59 -13.94
C ASP A 561 -57.68 6.69 -15.14
N LYS A 562 -56.90 5.61 -15.29
CA LYS A 562 -57.18 4.26 -15.88
C LYS A 562 -55.83 3.59 -16.24
N THR A 563 -55.55 2.31 -15.99
CA THR A 563 -56.44 1.14 -15.87
C THR A 563 -55.85 0.05 -14.94
N ILE A 564 -56.72 -0.82 -14.41
CA ILE A 564 -56.43 -1.98 -13.54
C ILE A 564 -55.81 -3.17 -14.31
N SER A 565 -54.87 -3.93 -13.71
CA SER A 565 -54.91 -5.42 -13.60
C SER A 565 -53.63 -6.09 -13.07
N ARG A 566 -53.80 -7.02 -12.10
CA ARG A 566 -52.97 -8.24 -11.82
C ARG A 566 -51.50 -8.05 -11.34
N GLU A 567 -50.92 -8.92 -10.49
CA GLU A 567 -51.37 -9.99 -9.58
C GLU A 567 -50.19 -10.37 -8.62
N LYS A 568 -50.44 -11.12 -7.53
CA LYS A 568 -49.44 -11.86 -6.68
C LYS A 568 -48.46 -11.01 -5.84
N SER A 569 -48.59 -11.01 -4.50
CA SER A 569 -48.05 -11.98 -3.50
C SER A 569 -46.53 -11.77 -3.24
N GLU A 570 -45.99 -11.79 -2.01
CA GLU A 570 -46.48 -12.34 -0.74
C GLU A 570 -45.63 -11.82 0.46
N LYS A 571 -46.07 -12.04 1.71
CA LYS A 571 -45.26 -12.12 2.97
C LYS A 571 -44.43 -10.88 3.40
N THR A 572 -44.72 -10.10 4.46
CA THR A 572 -45.05 -10.30 5.90
C THR A 572 -43.89 -9.84 6.81
N ALA A 573 -44.19 -8.90 7.74
CA ALA A 573 -43.58 -8.71 9.08
C ALA A 573 -42.04 -8.47 9.20
N SER A 574 -41.51 -7.69 10.15
CA SER A 574 -42.10 -6.86 11.22
C SER A 574 -41.12 -5.79 11.75
N VAL A 575 -41.68 -4.72 12.31
CA VAL A 575 -41.16 -3.79 13.36
C VAL A 575 -40.00 -4.39 14.20
N THR A 576 -38.88 -3.71 14.53
CA THR A 576 -38.80 -2.46 15.33
C THR A 576 -37.37 -1.83 15.32
N ARG A 577 -37.31 -0.51 15.61
CA ARG A 577 -36.18 0.38 16.02
C ARG A 577 -34.91 -0.36 16.55
N SER A 578 -33.67 0.12 16.34
CA SER A 578 -33.23 1.49 16.68
C SER A 578 -31.80 1.87 16.22
N ASN A 579 -31.61 3.15 15.84
CA ASN A 579 -30.45 4.05 16.09
C ASN A 579 -28.95 3.69 15.77
N VAL A 580 -28.25 4.74 15.30
CA VAL A 580 -26.79 5.07 15.38
C VAL A 580 -25.95 5.06 14.07
N ASN A 581 -25.45 6.27 13.77
CA ASN A 581 -24.29 6.75 13.01
C ASN A 581 -23.98 6.37 11.54
N SER A 582 -23.72 7.45 10.80
CA SER A 582 -22.97 7.54 9.56
C SER A 582 -21.49 7.18 9.70
N GLY A 583 -20.98 6.33 8.81
CA GLY A 583 -19.54 6.14 8.61
C GLY A 583 -18.92 7.26 7.75
N LYS A 584 -17.84 7.87 8.21
CA LYS A 584 -16.94 8.72 7.40
C LYS A 584 -15.64 7.95 7.12
N LYS A 585 -15.11 8.10 5.89
CA LYS A 585 -13.78 7.62 5.50
C LYS A 585 -12.69 8.40 6.24
N GLY A 586 -11.62 7.72 6.65
CA GLY A 586 -10.49 8.35 7.33
C GLY A 586 -9.53 9.05 6.35
N GLU A 587 -9.20 10.30 6.67
CA GLU A 587 -8.02 11.00 6.14
C GLU A 587 -6.80 10.68 7.00
N PHE A 588 -5.61 10.64 6.41
CA PHE A 588 -4.34 10.43 7.13
C PHE A 588 -3.51 11.72 7.06
N THR A 589 -3.31 12.37 8.22
CA THR A 589 -2.52 13.60 8.35
C THR A 589 -1.09 13.29 8.79
N PRO A 590 -0.05 13.87 8.16
CA PRO A 590 1.34 13.69 8.60
C PRO A 590 1.61 14.46 9.89
N LEU A 591 2.31 13.84 10.83
CA LEU A 591 2.68 14.44 12.12
C LEU A 591 4.13 14.94 12.07
N TYR A 592 4.34 16.25 11.97
CA TYR A 592 5.65 16.85 12.23
C TYR A 592 5.52 18.29 12.74
N LYS A 593 6.11 18.57 13.91
CA LYS A 593 6.46 19.93 14.35
C LYS A 593 7.98 20.00 14.44
N GLY A 594 8.57 20.96 13.76
CA GLY A 594 10.03 21.16 13.77
C GLY A 594 10.50 21.90 15.01
N THR A 595 11.65 21.48 15.54
CA THR A 595 12.39 22.22 16.57
C THR A 595 13.79 22.51 16.04
N THR A 596 14.15 23.80 15.97
CA THR A 596 15.49 24.29 15.65
C THR A 596 16.29 24.48 16.93
N VAL A 597 17.54 24.00 17.01
CA VAL A 597 18.46 24.42 18.08
C VAL A 597 19.83 24.85 17.53
N SER A 598 20.20 26.04 18.02
CA SER A 598 21.42 26.82 17.84
C SER A 598 22.76 26.06 17.87
N SER A 599 23.71 26.61 17.10
CA SER A 599 25.14 26.35 17.19
C SER A 599 25.77 26.79 18.53
N SER A 600 26.84 26.10 18.95
CA SER A 600 27.88 26.61 19.86
C SER A 600 29.28 26.20 19.35
N LYS A 601 30.32 27.00 19.62
CA LYS A 601 31.70 26.80 19.11
C LYS A 601 32.69 26.57 20.25
N SER A 602 33.71 25.73 20.04
CA SER A 602 35.00 25.80 20.76
C SER A 602 36.20 25.36 19.89
N LYS A 603 37.43 25.44 20.44
CA LYS A 603 38.77 25.61 19.80
C LYS A 603 39.86 24.96 20.70
N VAL A 604 41.10 24.58 20.31
CA VAL A 604 42.00 24.68 19.12
C VAL A 604 42.79 23.34 19.01
N ALA A 605 43.33 22.89 17.86
CA ALA A 605 44.79 22.88 17.55
C ALA A 605 45.15 22.01 16.30
N ASP A 606 46.41 22.01 15.86
CA ASP A 606 46.85 21.78 14.46
C ASP A 606 47.27 20.33 14.03
N LYS A 607 46.65 19.85 12.92
CA LYS A 607 47.19 19.12 11.72
C LYS A 607 48.04 17.83 11.88
N PRO A 608 47.85 16.83 10.99
CA PRO A 608 48.42 16.89 9.63
C PRO A 608 47.37 16.92 8.50
N LYS A 609 47.67 17.65 7.41
CA LYS A 609 46.68 18.11 6.41
C LYS A 609 46.12 17.05 5.45
N THR A 610 46.73 15.88 5.30
CA THR A 610 46.40 14.95 4.19
C THR A 610 45.18 14.06 4.47
N LYS A 611 45.02 13.55 5.71
CA LYS A 611 43.85 12.74 6.12
C LYS A 611 42.56 13.56 6.29
N LEU A 612 42.65 14.88 6.54
CA LEU A 612 41.48 15.73 6.73
C LEU A 612 40.70 15.98 5.44
N ALA A 613 41.34 16.00 4.26
CA ALA A 613 40.63 16.25 3.01
C ALA A 613 39.61 15.15 2.70
N GLN A 614 40.07 13.88 2.73
CA GLN A 614 39.22 12.71 2.52
C GLN A 614 38.11 12.58 3.59
N ARG A 615 38.44 12.76 4.88
CA ARG A 615 37.41 12.70 5.94
C ARG A 615 36.34 13.79 5.80
N LYS A 616 36.70 14.95 5.25
CA LYS A 616 35.77 16.06 5.00
C LYS A 616 34.93 15.85 3.73
N THR A 617 35.47 15.26 2.67
CA THR A 617 34.68 14.85 1.49
C THR A 617 33.71 13.72 1.83
N THR A 618 34.14 12.72 2.59
CA THR A 618 33.27 11.61 3.04
C THR A 618 32.15 12.12 3.95
N SER A 619 32.45 12.95 4.95
CA SER A 619 31.41 13.59 5.79
C SER A 619 30.43 14.42 4.95
N THR A 620 30.91 15.18 3.96
CA THR A 620 30.03 15.94 3.06
C THR A 620 29.12 15.01 2.23
N ALA A 621 29.65 13.89 1.74
CA ALA A 621 28.90 12.91 0.95
C ALA A 621 27.82 12.18 1.78
N ILE A 622 28.13 11.78 3.02
CA ILE A 622 27.15 11.16 3.93
C ILE A 622 25.99 12.13 4.20
N THR A 623 26.29 13.36 4.64
CA THR A 623 25.27 14.38 4.90
C THR A 623 24.47 14.73 3.63
N GLN A 624 25.08 14.68 2.44
CA GLN A 624 24.38 14.91 1.17
C GLN A 624 23.41 13.78 0.82
N LEU A 625 23.81 12.50 0.95
CA LEU A 625 22.91 11.36 0.74
C LEU A 625 21.72 11.40 1.71
N TYR A 626 21.99 11.67 3.00
CA TYR A 626 20.93 11.79 4.00
C TYR A 626 19.98 12.96 3.69
N ALA A 627 20.52 14.12 3.28
CA ALA A 627 19.72 15.27 2.88
C ALA A 627 18.88 15.02 1.61
N ASN A 628 19.40 14.25 0.63
CA ASN A 628 18.66 13.83 -0.56
C ASN A 628 17.46 12.96 -0.18
N GLY A 629 17.67 11.88 0.58
CA GLY A 629 16.59 11.01 1.07
C GLY A 629 15.53 11.80 1.84
N MET A 630 15.95 12.68 2.76
CA MET A 630 15.04 13.55 3.51
C MET A 630 14.26 14.55 2.64
N ASN A 631 14.79 14.97 1.50
CA ASN A 631 14.06 15.83 0.56
C ASN A 631 13.07 15.02 -0.30
N LEU A 632 13.39 13.77 -0.65
CA LEU A 632 12.47 12.87 -1.34
C LEU A 632 11.27 12.49 -0.45
N ILE A 633 11.49 12.22 0.84
CA ILE A 633 10.42 12.07 1.85
C ILE A 633 9.48 13.29 1.85
N LYS A 634 10.02 14.52 1.88
CA LYS A 634 9.19 15.76 1.84
C LYS A 634 8.38 15.88 0.54
N ASN A 635 8.95 15.43 -0.58
CA ASN A 635 8.28 15.40 -1.88
C ASN A 635 7.27 14.24 -2.02
N ARG A 636 7.12 13.39 -0.98
CA ARG A 636 6.34 12.14 -0.97
C ARG A 636 6.82 11.08 -1.97
N ASP A 637 8.06 11.19 -2.42
CA ASP A 637 8.71 10.21 -3.27
C ASP A 637 9.41 9.15 -2.39
N ILE A 638 8.59 8.25 -1.86
CA ILE A 638 9.02 7.26 -0.87
C ILE A 638 9.93 6.19 -1.49
N GLU A 639 9.66 5.80 -2.74
CA GLU A 639 10.45 4.82 -3.47
C GLU A 639 11.90 5.30 -3.67
N ASN A 640 12.09 6.51 -4.20
CA ASN A 640 13.43 7.05 -4.37
C ASN A 640 14.10 7.43 -3.03
N ALA A 641 13.31 7.82 -2.01
CA ALA A 641 13.86 8.06 -0.67
C ALA A 641 14.49 6.80 -0.07
N ALA A 642 13.80 5.64 -0.15
CA ALA A 642 14.32 4.36 0.29
C ALA A 642 15.64 4.01 -0.40
N VAL A 643 15.74 4.26 -1.70
CA VAL A 643 16.96 4.04 -2.49
C VAL A 643 18.13 4.92 -2.01
N GLU A 644 17.92 6.21 -1.74
CA GLU A 644 18.99 7.10 -1.24
C GLU A 644 19.45 6.72 0.18
N PHE A 645 18.54 6.31 1.08
CA PHE A 645 18.93 5.83 2.40
C PHE A 645 19.64 4.47 2.35
N LYS A 646 19.20 3.53 1.48
CA LYS A 646 19.91 2.27 1.22
C LYS A 646 21.34 2.52 0.70
N LYS A 647 21.52 3.46 -0.23
CA LYS A 647 22.87 3.88 -0.69
C LYS A 647 23.75 4.42 0.44
N LEU A 648 23.19 5.14 1.42
CA LEU A 648 23.94 5.65 2.56
C LEU A 648 24.45 4.52 3.44
N VAL A 649 23.57 3.60 3.88
CA VAL A 649 23.97 2.51 4.78
C VAL A 649 24.92 1.51 4.11
N LEU A 650 24.76 1.26 2.80
CA LEU A 650 25.67 0.39 2.03
C LEU A 650 27.06 1.01 1.83
N LYS A 651 27.15 2.32 1.55
CA LYS A 651 28.44 2.99 1.31
C LYS A 651 29.16 3.42 2.59
N TYR A 652 28.40 3.67 3.66
CA TYR A 652 28.89 4.23 4.92
C TYR A 652 28.21 3.56 6.14
N PRO A 653 28.34 2.23 6.31
CA PRO A 653 27.64 1.47 7.36
C PRO A 653 28.02 1.90 8.80
N THR A 654 29.21 2.49 8.96
CA THR A 654 29.75 2.98 10.24
C THR A 654 29.58 4.50 10.43
N SER A 655 28.71 5.15 9.64
CA SER A 655 28.43 6.59 9.80
C SER A 655 27.44 6.90 10.92
N ASP A 656 27.57 8.08 11.55
CA ASP A 656 26.67 8.57 12.60
C ASP A 656 25.21 8.69 12.09
N GLU A 657 25.02 8.92 10.78
CA GLU A 657 23.72 8.95 10.12
C GLU A 657 23.14 7.56 9.77
N ALA A 658 23.94 6.48 9.73
CA ALA A 658 23.47 5.14 9.33
C ALA A 658 22.33 4.59 10.20
N PRO A 659 22.34 4.69 11.55
CA PRO A 659 21.23 4.23 12.38
C PRO A 659 19.91 4.94 12.07
N SER A 660 19.96 6.24 11.77
CA SER A 660 18.80 7.03 11.35
C SER A 660 18.37 6.71 9.91
N ALA A 661 19.31 6.39 9.01
CA ALA A 661 18.98 5.93 7.67
C ALA A 661 18.25 4.58 7.68
N TYR A 662 18.67 3.61 8.51
CA TYR A 662 17.92 2.37 8.73
C TYR A 662 16.49 2.61 9.23
N TYR A 663 16.29 3.56 10.15
CA TYR A 663 14.95 3.97 10.57
C TYR A 663 14.11 4.48 9.39
N TRP A 664 14.67 5.34 8.53
CA TRP A 664 13.94 5.86 7.38
C TRP A 664 13.67 4.81 6.30
N ILE A 665 14.56 3.82 6.12
CA ILE A 665 14.29 2.64 5.26
C ILE A 665 13.06 1.90 5.77
N GLY A 666 12.99 1.65 7.09
CA GLY A 666 11.82 1.02 7.72
C GLY A 666 10.54 1.85 7.58
N GLU A 667 10.60 3.18 7.74
CA GLU A 667 9.44 4.06 7.55
C GLU A 667 8.97 4.07 6.08
N CYS A 668 9.90 4.02 5.11
CA CYS A 668 9.57 3.87 3.70
C CYS A 668 8.84 2.54 3.44
N ALA A 669 9.44 1.41 3.84
CA ALA A 669 8.87 0.07 3.67
C ALA A 669 7.49 -0.08 4.33
N PHE A 670 7.34 0.44 5.55
CA PHE A 670 6.05 0.45 6.27
C PHE A 670 4.96 1.21 5.50
N SER A 671 5.30 2.35 4.91
CA SER A 671 4.36 3.15 4.13
C SER A 671 3.97 2.49 2.79
N GLN A 672 4.88 1.70 2.21
CA GLN A 672 4.65 0.85 1.04
C GLN A 672 3.90 -0.45 1.38
N LYS A 673 3.71 -0.74 2.68
CA LYS A 673 3.13 -1.98 3.25
C LYS A 673 4.01 -3.23 3.16
N HIS A 674 5.31 -3.06 2.94
CA HIS A 674 6.29 -4.15 3.10
C HIS A 674 6.66 -4.23 4.58
N TYR A 675 5.82 -4.87 5.38
CA TYR A 675 5.94 -4.84 6.84
C TYR A 675 7.08 -5.71 7.36
N GLU A 676 7.43 -6.78 6.65
CA GLU A 676 8.58 -7.65 6.89
C GLU A 676 9.90 -6.90 6.70
N GLU A 677 10.07 -6.22 5.56
CA GLU A 677 11.22 -5.35 5.27
C GLU A 677 11.31 -4.19 6.28
N ALA A 678 10.16 -3.65 6.71
CA ALA A 678 10.11 -2.64 7.76
C ALA A 678 10.59 -3.18 9.12
N ILE A 679 10.17 -4.40 9.50
CA ILE A 679 10.62 -5.07 10.73
C ILE A 679 12.14 -5.26 10.72
N GLU A 680 12.72 -5.72 9.61
CA GLU A 680 14.17 -5.90 9.48
C GLU A 680 14.90 -4.56 9.64
N ALA A 681 14.50 -3.54 8.87
CA ALA A 681 15.14 -2.23 8.89
C ALA A 681 15.02 -1.53 10.25
N PHE A 682 13.86 -1.61 10.93
CA PHE A 682 13.71 -1.10 12.30
C PHE A 682 14.53 -1.91 13.31
N THR A 683 14.56 -3.25 13.20
CA THR A 683 15.37 -4.10 14.10
C THR A 683 16.85 -3.75 13.98
N THR A 684 17.38 -3.61 12.76
CA THR A 684 18.76 -3.18 12.51
C THR A 684 19.01 -1.76 13.03
N SER A 685 18.08 -0.83 12.83
CA SER A 685 18.14 0.53 13.40
C SER A 685 18.20 0.55 14.93
N LEU A 686 17.59 -0.44 15.60
CA LEU A 686 17.54 -0.57 17.06
C LEU A 686 18.75 -1.29 17.68
N ARG A 687 19.59 -1.97 16.88
CA ARG A 687 20.89 -2.50 17.35
C ARG A 687 21.83 -1.39 17.82
N TYR A 688 21.67 -0.19 17.28
CA TYR A 688 22.44 1.01 17.65
C TYR A 688 21.82 1.70 18.86
N ASN A 689 22.42 1.52 20.04
CA ASN A 689 21.89 2.06 21.30
C ASN A 689 21.73 3.59 21.32
N ASP A 690 22.65 4.32 20.69
CA ASP A 690 22.70 5.80 20.67
C ASP A 690 21.90 6.45 19.52
N ASN A 691 21.02 5.69 18.86
CA ASN A 691 20.25 6.18 17.72
C ASN A 691 19.21 7.26 18.14
N PRO A 692 19.26 8.50 17.59
CA PRO A 692 18.28 9.55 17.87
C PRO A 692 16.83 9.19 17.51
N LYS A 693 16.63 8.16 16.68
CA LYS A 693 15.31 7.64 16.27
C LYS A 693 14.85 6.41 17.05
N ARG A 694 15.58 5.97 18.08
CA ARG A 694 15.30 4.73 18.83
C ARG A 694 13.86 4.60 19.34
N GLN A 695 13.30 5.62 20.00
CA GLN A 695 11.91 5.57 20.47
C GLN A 695 10.92 5.37 19.31
N ALA A 696 11.05 6.16 18.24
CA ALA A 696 10.20 6.06 17.06
C ALA A 696 10.35 4.69 16.37
N GLY A 697 11.57 4.15 16.28
CA GLY A 697 11.86 2.82 15.73
C GLY A 697 11.17 1.70 16.52
N MET A 698 11.18 1.77 17.87
CA MET A 698 10.48 0.78 18.70
C MET A 698 8.96 0.81 18.51
N VAL A 699 8.36 2.00 18.37
CA VAL A 699 6.92 2.12 18.04
C VAL A 699 6.62 1.53 16.68
N MET A 700 7.41 1.90 15.68
CA MET A 700 7.15 1.50 14.29
C MET A 700 7.40 0.01 14.08
N LEU A 701 8.34 -0.59 14.81
CA LEU A 701 8.53 -2.05 14.87
C LEU A 701 7.29 -2.74 15.46
N GLY A 702 6.78 -2.29 16.61
CA GLY A 702 5.54 -2.82 17.20
C GLY A 702 4.31 -2.65 16.29
N MET A 703 4.20 -1.49 15.64
CA MET A 703 3.15 -1.21 14.65
C MET A 703 3.28 -2.08 13.39
N SER A 704 4.50 -2.48 13.00
CA SER A 704 4.74 -3.38 11.87
C SER A 704 4.31 -4.81 12.20
N TYR A 705 4.63 -5.30 13.40
CA TYR A 705 4.12 -6.59 13.90
C TYR A 705 2.59 -6.62 13.94
N LEU A 706 1.91 -5.55 14.40
CA LEU A 706 0.45 -5.44 14.32
C LEU A 706 -0.09 -5.49 12.89
N LYS A 707 0.64 -4.95 11.91
CA LYS A 707 0.21 -4.98 10.51
C LYS A 707 0.34 -6.35 9.86
N LEU A 708 1.21 -7.21 10.40
CA LEU A 708 1.30 -8.64 10.07
C LEU A 708 0.40 -9.53 10.93
N GLY A 709 -0.40 -8.96 11.85
CA GLY A 709 -1.25 -9.74 12.76
C GLY A 709 -0.50 -10.48 13.87
N ASN A 710 0.78 -10.18 14.09
CA ASN A 710 1.56 -10.76 15.19
C ASN A 710 1.41 -9.91 16.46
N GLU A 711 0.25 -10.05 17.10
CA GLU A 711 -0.13 -9.26 18.29
C GLU A 711 0.78 -9.52 19.49
N GLU A 712 1.28 -10.76 19.66
CA GLU A 712 2.19 -11.13 20.75
C GLU A 712 3.56 -10.42 20.64
N LYS A 713 4.19 -10.43 19.46
CA LYS A 713 5.46 -9.70 19.23
C LYS A 713 5.24 -8.19 19.33
N ALA A 714 4.09 -7.69 18.89
CA ALA A 714 3.74 -6.28 19.04
C ALA A 714 3.59 -5.87 20.51
N GLN A 715 2.89 -6.67 21.32
CA GLN A 715 2.74 -6.43 22.77
C GLN A 715 4.11 -6.38 23.44
N LYS A 716 4.94 -7.41 23.28
CA LYS A 716 6.31 -7.47 23.83
C LYS A 716 7.16 -6.26 23.42
N GLN A 717 7.01 -5.79 22.18
CA GLN A 717 7.73 -4.61 21.68
C GLN A 717 7.23 -3.29 22.29
N PHE A 718 5.93 -3.16 22.57
CA PHE A 718 5.38 -1.99 23.27
C PHE A 718 5.72 -2.02 24.77
N GLU A 719 5.71 -3.19 25.43
CA GLU A 719 6.17 -3.36 26.82
C GLU A 719 7.64 -2.93 26.94
N SER A 720 8.52 -3.46 26.08
CA SER A 720 9.93 -3.08 26.03
C SER A 720 10.15 -1.58 25.79
N LEU A 721 9.27 -0.90 25.05
CA LEU A 721 9.33 0.55 24.89
C LEU A 721 9.02 1.28 26.19
N LEU A 722 8.01 0.84 26.94
CA LEU A 722 7.62 1.44 28.21
C LEU A 722 8.69 1.25 29.30
N ASP A 723 9.34 0.08 29.31
CA ASP A 723 10.46 -0.21 30.22
C ASP A 723 11.71 0.64 29.87
N ALA A 724 12.06 0.74 28.59
CA ALA A 724 13.22 1.52 28.14
C ALA A 724 12.98 3.04 28.19
N PHE A 725 11.73 3.49 28.02
CA PHE A 725 11.35 4.90 27.97
C PHE A 725 10.05 5.20 28.73
N PRO A 726 10.08 5.24 30.08
CA PRO A 726 8.89 5.51 30.89
C PRO A 726 8.27 6.91 30.71
N GLU A 727 9.08 7.89 30.29
CA GLU A 727 8.66 9.30 30.03
C GLU A 727 9.07 9.76 28.60
N GLY A 728 8.89 8.89 27.60
CA GLY A 728 9.21 9.15 26.20
C GLY A 728 8.09 9.83 25.40
N GLU A 729 8.44 10.41 24.24
CA GLU A 729 7.49 11.09 23.34
C GLU A 729 6.36 10.16 22.86
N PHE A 730 6.64 8.85 22.81
CA PHE A 730 5.73 7.84 22.28
C PHE A 730 5.10 6.93 23.35
N THR A 731 5.40 7.14 24.63
CA THR A 731 4.94 6.29 25.74
C THR A 731 3.41 6.22 25.81
N GLU A 732 2.70 7.34 25.67
CA GLU A 732 1.22 7.36 25.61
C GLU A 732 0.67 6.56 24.42
N THR A 733 1.37 6.56 23.28
CA THR A 733 0.96 5.82 22.09
C THR A 733 1.14 4.31 22.29
N ALA A 734 2.25 3.89 22.89
CA ALA A 734 2.49 2.50 23.25
C ALA A 734 1.51 2.00 24.32
N GLN A 735 1.25 2.76 25.39
CA GLN A 735 0.24 2.41 26.42
C GLN A 735 -1.16 2.23 25.81
N ARG A 736 -1.58 3.16 24.94
CA ARG A 736 -2.86 3.06 24.24
C ARG A 736 -2.92 1.81 23.35
N LYS A 737 -1.85 1.52 22.61
CA LYS A 737 -1.76 0.35 21.74
C LYS A 737 -1.79 -0.96 22.51
N LEU A 738 -1.04 -1.05 23.60
CA LEU A 738 -1.06 -2.21 24.50
C LEU A 738 -2.47 -2.44 25.08
N LYS A 739 -3.15 -1.38 25.52
CA LYS A 739 -4.54 -1.47 26.00
C LYS A 739 -5.54 -1.89 24.91
N GLU A 740 -5.30 -1.55 23.64
CA GLU A 740 -6.09 -2.03 22.49
C GLU A 740 -5.84 -3.52 22.14
N LEU A 741 -4.80 -4.15 22.71
CA LEU A 741 -4.45 -5.57 22.49
C LEU A 741 -4.82 -6.46 23.69
N THR A 742 -4.78 -5.92 24.91
CA THR A 742 -5.05 -6.66 26.14
C THR A 742 -6.50 -6.59 26.64
N GLY A 743 -7.43 -5.99 25.88
CA GLY A 743 -8.81 -5.72 26.34
C GLY A 743 -9.85 -5.70 25.23
#